data_AF-A0A8J2R747-F1
#
_entry.id   AF-A0A8J2R747-F1
#
_cell.length_a   1.000
_cell.length_b   1.000
_cell.length_c   1.000
_cell.angle_alpha   90.00
_cell.angle_beta   90.00
_cell.angle_gamma   90.00
#
_symmetry.space_group_name_H-M   'P 1'
#
loop_
_entity.id
_entity.type
_entity.pdbx_description
1 polymer ?
#
loop_
_entity_poly.entity_id
_entity_poly.type
_entity_poly.pdbx_seq_one_letter_code
_entity_poly.pdbx_strand_id
1 'polypeptide(L)'
;MKVLPRAILSTDGAQVLDLILKGLSGNAEKKCQVINIVLKTIREQSMTETYWGDLVSRLSLELSKLPIENLLKWSSDSVQTIIDDSDVNMIWGDILPECLNIICTYPSIRHCGTVMSGVEYKIQCIQGLCQCTWREKQLIQLTSMFKDIQLSKENHKQVVNKICSYMDNLPTDTLPPLVHHLLKLCKQQHLEIVLCHLSHYFNKLYAKLQPPAQDSEATTMDVEDIVLHSEDELRRCQSTCLYHLSQGVADPELIRKHIKQWPKIQLFRDPFLINVALAVSDKGADFTSVCLDVIKTAIELTLQDELRRKESAWASSVLPSDYDVASVLKALVTESTNHRQMTVLGLINLAFSLLSVYRLKPTAPQCWALGQMLLVKLAKTQPETASHILSQLADKLFGDATQNQYSECLYILCKQAPVVIERCPQIVLIVEGCQGPDAVKTFEALKPLLPFSERTRDTLLKVCRKHLYSGDSRHRRLSVSGFLCVLRHTRLSSWSESSQPESAHSYLTQLAVDVHSNRDAVNSRVRNESLFMEIVSILRRCLVQDVAVKQYLYTEIYNSVKDKAALHESILEMLNDHLSKYLPQEGEGAVLMNDCVSSNGELLEPIGYLLFTIAQFLRNSDDESDDILSSPPESPVTYYKNKLTTVMQKICQDDWLSIVDLCYEALMAHKIMQWNLLTPQADSVLRLYKAHNQLLENTKAPSKVTKKAKANETKDSTQKSPNEKETKNKQKEKGKAPVTFASASKDRGGPFKPLPCVWDLSLGLRVLQLLYSEEVPWSSSEHRNQVRSHRSFNLFAVRAVHGTLSDKLPRHQIANEVLSVAGLIYTRCICKFHDVYNFDEHVTYACLELFKACLNLLLSSTYAFKTEAILLGLTCKKDATESVCMANLLGALFKSLEHLENERADDGLDSVGKKTFTLLVQICTTLMDVPVKAAFDLSEVLSKLESLCRCSPVPDVIALSAGCLTAAARDALDSQLLDDMLKVLAARLDYICDEVESSQTDNEKDFPAIDDKTGHTALAMVCTHLTGRLKCVEHLLLRAKDISSAMGYTPHTQHTKIRRELMELYEAIQVQLCQLTTWTASVASLRCVIGTGSDKVLNLCVKLYSLLGTYVKLMDLPTAKTLHLEKLLKLSGRKLSQVTDELVSYVEASQLQKSVLKDTRLVPRLVKDKELFNKNVVMLGEKNYQQYISLGNARDFKIVKQVLEDKLNALEPNTQTTDATEAVADDIDDASTVVLDDENESDVEENRRKRRSPS
;
A
#
# COMPACT_ATOMS: atom_id res chain seq x y z
N MET A 1 21.82 -61.91 -50.31
CA MET A 1 21.71 -61.96 -48.83
C MET A 1 23.06 -61.83 -48.13
N LYS A 2 24.07 -62.69 -48.33
CA LYS A 2 25.37 -62.61 -47.62
C LYS A 2 26.21 -61.33 -47.86
N VAL A 3 26.06 -60.66 -49.01
CA VAL A 3 26.79 -59.42 -49.37
C VAL A 3 26.04 -58.16 -48.92
N LEU A 4 24.77 -58.31 -48.54
CA LEU A 4 23.87 -57.20 -48.24
C LEU A 4 24.39 -56.28 -47.10
N PRO A 5 24.90 -56.82 -45.97
CA PRO A 5 25.43 -55.96 -44.90
C PRO A 5 26.60 -55.08 -45.37
N ARG A 6 27.46 -55.56 -46.27
CA ARG A 6 28.58 -54.77 -46.80
C ARG A 6 28.13 -53.70 -47.82
N ALA A 7 27.10 -53.99 -48.61
CA ALA A 7 26.56 -53.05 -49.59
C ALA A 7 25.78 -51.90 -48.93
N ILE A 8 25.09 -52.17 -47.81
CA ILE A 8 24.35 -51.19 -47.00
C ILE A 8 25.30 -50.24 -46.21
N LEU A 9 26.61 -50.44 -46.25
CA LEU A 9 27.59 -49.54 -45.61
C LEU A 9 28.30 -48.63 -46.63
N SER A 10 27.99 -48.77 -47.92
CA SER A 10 28.60 -47.99 -49.01
C SER A 10 27.79 -46.74 -49.33
N THR A 11 28.39 -45.64 -49.81
CA THR A 11 27.69 -44.36 -50.05
C THR A 11 26.37 -44.45 -50.83
N ASP A 12 26.19 -45.48 -51.67
CA ASP A 12 24.97 -45.72 -52.45
C ASP A 12 23.94 -46.66 -51.78
N GLY A 13 24.12 -46.99 -50.50
CA GLY A 13 23.37 -48.02 -49.78
C GLY A 13 21.84 -47.83 -49.80
N ALA A 14 21.35 -46.60 -49.71
CA ALA A 14 19.93 -46.29 -49.80
C ALA A 14 19.35 -46.53 -51.21
N GLN A 15 20.12 -46.24 -52.27
CA GLN A 15 19.74 -46.53 -53.65
C GLN A 15 19.77 -48.03 -53.94
N VAL A 16 20.77 -48.74 -53.42
CA VAL A 16 20.86 -50.20 -53.49
C VAL A 16 19.67 -50.85 -52.79
N LEU A 17 19.30 -50.35 -51.61
CA LEU A 17 18.12 -50.81 -50.87
C LEU A 17 16.83 -50.55 -51.66
N ASP A 18 16.69 -49.38 -52.28
CA ASP A 18 15.52 -49.03 -53.10
C ASP A 18 15.38 -49.96 -54.33
N LEU A 19 16.47 -50.21 -55.05
CA LEU A 19 16.48 -51.12 -56.20
C LEU A 19 16.11 -52.55 -55.80
N ILE A 20 16.62 -53.02 -54.65
CA ILE A 20 16.31 -54.35 -54.12
C ILE A 20 14.84 -54.45 -53.68
N LEU A 21 14.31 -53.44 -53.00
CA LEU A 21 12.91 -53.42 -52.54
C LEU A 21 11.91 -53.30 -53.70
N LYS A 22 12.24 -52.50 -54.73
CA LYS A 22 11.46 -52.41 -55.99
C LYS A 22 11.49 -53.73 -56.78
N GLY A 23 12.65 -54.39 -56.84
CA GLY A 23 12.82 -55.69 -57.52
C GLY A 23 12.10 -56.86 -56.84
N LEU A 24 11.71 -56.72 -55.57
CA LEU A 24 11.04 -57.75 -54.77
C LEU A 24 9.52 -57.54 -54.63
N SER A 25 8.90 -56.76 -55.53
CA SER A 25 7.51 -56.26 -55.43
C SER A 25 6.41 -57.31 -55.20
N GLY A 26 6.65 -58.59 -55.48
CA GLY A 26 5.68 -59.69 -55.30
C GLY A 26 5.96 -60.70 -54.18
N ASN A 27 7.05 -60.57 -53.39
CA ASN A 27 7.43 -61.58 -52.38
C ASN A 27 7.67 -60.95 -50.99
N ALA A 28 6.62 -60.88 -50.18
CA ALA A 28 6.63 -60.25 -48.85
C ALA A 28 7.64 -60.91 -47.88
N GLU A 29 7.80 -62.24 -47.92
CA GLU A 29 8.76 -62.95 -47.04
C GLU A 29 10.20 -62.55 -47.31
N LYS A 30 10.61 -62.48 -48.60
CA LYS A 30 11.97 -62.05 -48.97
C LYS A 30 12.22 -60.58 -48.64
N LYS A 31 11.22 -59.71 -48.81
CA LYS A 31 11.30 -58.31 -48.34
C LYS A 31 11.54 -58.24 -46.83
N CYS A 32 10.80 -59.00 -46.03
CA CYS A 32 10.98 -59.04 -44.58
C CYS A 32 12.36 -59.58 -44.16
N GLN A 33 12.92 -60.56 -44.86
CA GLN A 33 14.28 -61.04 -44.60
C GLN A 33 15.34 -59.97 -44.92
N VAL A 34 15.17 -59.23 -46.02
CA VAL A 34 16.06 -58.11 -46.38
C VAL A 34 16.01 -57.02 -45.32
N ILE A 35 14.80 -56.60 -44.91
CA ILE A 35 14.61 -55.58 -43.87
C ILE A 35 15.21 -56.02 -42.54
N ASN A 36 15.02 -57.28 -42.12
CA ASN A 36 15.65 -57.82 -40.90
C ASN A 36 17.19 -57.72 -40.91
N ILE A 37 17.82 -58.05 -42.04
CA ILE A 37 19.28 -57.94 -42.18
C ILE A 37 19.72 -56.47 -42.15
N VAL A 38 18.98 -55.59 -42.82
CA VAL A 38 19.26 -54.15 -42.83
C VAL A 38 19.16 -53.60 -41.42
N LEU A 39 18.05 -53.80 -40.72
CA LEU A 39 17.85 -53.31 -39.35
C LEU A 39 18.91 -53.82 -38.38
N LYS A 40 19.27 -55.10 -38.46
CA LYS A 40 20.34 -55.66 -37.62
C LYS A 40 21.71 -55.04 -37.94
N THR A 41 22.02 -54.82 -39.22
CA THR A 41 23.29 -54.22 -39.64
C THR A 41 23.41 -52.77 -39.18
N ILE A 42 22.34 -51.97 -39.31
CA ILE A 42 22.35 -50.56 -38.89
C ILE A 42 22.41 -50.47 -37.35
N ARG A 43 21.79 -51.39 -36.59
CA ARG A 43 21.84 -51.39 -35.12
C ARG A 43 23.24 -51.70 -34.56
N GLU A 44 23.99 -52.60 -35.20
CA GLU A 44 25.28 -53.09 -34.72
C GLU A 44 26.48 -52.22 -35.15
N GLN A 45 26.37 -51.42 -36.21
CA GLN A 45 27.50 -50.66 -36.77
C GLN A 45 27.33 -49.15 -36.63
N SER A 46 28.37 -48.45 -36.17
CA SER A 46 28.37 -46.99 -36.09
C SER A 46 28.37 -46.37 -37.49
N MET A 47 27.35 -45.58 -37.81
CA MET A 47 27.19 -44.90 -39.10
C MET A 47 26.92 -43.41 -38.88
N THR A 48 27.19 -42.58 -39.89
CA THR A 48 26.86 -41.15 -39.83
C THR A 48 25.33 -40.94 -39.89
N GLU A 49 24.85 -39.91 -39.19
CA GLU A 49 23.42 -39.62 -39.02
C GLU A 49 22.67 -39.42 -40.34
N THR A 50 23.31 -38.75 -41.30
CA THR A 50 22.78 -38.58 -42.66
C THR A 50 22.59 -39.92 -43.37
N TYR A 51 23.52 -40.85 -43.18
CA TYR A 51 23.57 -42.09 -43.95
C TYR A 51 22.57 -43.13 -43.44
N TRP A 52 22.48 -43.33 -42.12
CA TRP A 52 21.45 -44.22 -41.57
C TRP A 52 20.06 -43.60 -41.68
N GLY A 53 19.91 -42.27 -41.58
CA GLY A 53 18.62 -41.58 -41.77
C GLY A 53 18.02 -41.77 -43.17
N ASP A 54 18.83 -41.72 -44.22
CA ASP A 54 18.40 -42.01 -45.60
C ASP A 54 17.93 -43.47 -45.77
N LEU A 55 18.61 -44.41 -45.12
CA LEU A 55 18.21 -45.82 -45.12
C LEU A 55 16.89 -46.03 -44.38
N VAL A 56 16.72 -45.41 -43.22
CA VAL A 56 15.54 -45.54 -42.35
C VAL A 56 14.31 -44.87 -42.96
N SER A 57 14.46 -43.68 -43.54
CA SER A 57 13.37 -43.00 -44.28
C SER A 57 12.90 -43.81 -45.49
N ARG A 58 13.80 -44.54 -46.16
CA ARG A 58 13.39 -45.46 -47.23
C ARG A 58 12.67 -46.70 -46.69
N LEU A 59 13.12 -47.24 -45.57
CA LEU A 59 12.49 -48.38 -44.90
C LEU A 59 11.08 -48.03 -44.41
N SER A 60 10.87 -46.85 -43.83
CA SER A 60 9.57 -46.43 -43.31
C SER A 60 8.49 -46.36 -44.40
N LEU A 61 8.86 -45.91 -45.61
CA LEU A 61 7.95 -45.91 -46.77
C LEU A 61 7.47 -47.31 -47.20
N GLU A 62 8.19 -48.38 -46.86
CA GLU A 62 7.81 -49.76 -47.18
C GLU A 62 7.15 -50.49 -45.99
N LEU A 63 7.23 -49.97 -44.75
CA LEU A 63 6.62 -50.58 -43.56
C LEU A 63 5.09 -50.75 -43.69
N SER A 64 4.41 -49.79 -44.33
CA SER A 64 2.95 -49.83 -44.55
C SER A 64 2.47 -50.96 -45.47
N LYS A 65 3.37 -51.58 -46.25
CA LYS A 65 3.04 -52.61 -47.25
C LYS A 65 3.30 -54.04 -46.77
N LEU A 66 3.70 -54.21 -45.51
CA LEU A 66 4.20 -55.47 -44.96
C LEU A 66 3.18 -56.14 -44.02
N PRO A 67 3.26 -57.47 -43.83
CA PRO A 67 2.34 -58.20 -42.97
C PRO A 67 2.53 -57.82 -41.49
N ILE A 68 1.42 -57.81 -40.75
CA ILE A 68 1.34 -57.34 -39.36
C ILE A 68 2.22 -58.13 -38.38
N GLU A 69 2.44 -59.43 -38.62
CA GLU A 69 3.28 -60.28 -37.77
C GLU A 69 4.72 -59.79 -37.68
N ASN A 70 5.26 -59.26 -38.79
CA ASN A 70 6.61 -58.72 -38.82
C ASN A 70 6.69 -57.32 -38.20
N LEU A 71 5.62 -56.51 -38.32
CA LEU A 71 5.52 -55.23 -37.62
C LEU A 71 5.51 -55.41 -36.10
N LEU A 72 4.76 -56.41 -35.59
CA LEU A 72 4.74 -56.78 -34.16
C LEU A 72 6.10 -57.27 -33.66
N LYS A 73 6.82 -58.00 -34.51
CA LYS A 73 8.18 -58.44 -34.20
C LYS A 73 9.13 -57.26 -34.11
N TRP A 74 9.11 -56.35 -35.09
CA TRP A 74 9.99 -55.17 -35.09
C TRP A 74 9.66 -54.17 -33.99
N SER A 75 8.38 -54.00 -33.62
CA SER A 75 8.00 -53.19 -32.46
C SER A 75 8.51 -53.81 -31.16
N SER A 76 8.32 -55.12 -30.97
CA SER A 76 8.84 -55.84 -29.80
C SER A 76 10.36 -55.80 -29.73
N ASP A 77 11.04 -56.02 -30.85
CA ASP A 77 12.51 -55.96 -30.94
C ASP A 77 13.01 -54.54 -30.63
N SER A 78 12.30 -53.50 -31.07
CA SER A 78 12.67 -52.10 -30.79
C SER A 78 12.55 -51.77 -29.30
N VAL A 79 11.48 -52.23 -28.63
CA VAL A 79 11.33 -52.10 -27.18
C VAL A 79 12.46 -52.85 -26.46
N GLN A 80 12.78 -54.07 -26.88
CA GLN A 80 13.86 -54.86 -26.28
C GLN A 80 15.23 -54.19 -26.46
N THR A 81 15.52 -53.60 -27.63
CA THR A 81 16.78 -52.88 -27.85
C THR A 81 16.93 -51.63 -26.99
N ILE A 82 15.83 -50.99 -26.59
CA ILE A 82 15.86 -49.85 -25.65
C ILE A 82 16.25 -50.35 -24.25
N ILE A 83 15.71 -51.48 -23.83
CA ILE A 83 16.00 -52.11 -22.52
C ILE A 83 17.46 -52.56 -22.45
N ASP A 84 17.93 -53.25 -23.49
CA ASP A 84 19.29 -53.83 -23.52
C ASP A 84 20.37 -52.80 -23.90
N ASP A 85 19.98 -51.63 -24.44
CA ASP A 85 20.86 -50.59 -25.04
C ASP A 85 21.85 -51.16 -26.06
N SER A 86 21.34 -52.02 -26.93
CA SER A 86 22.14 -52.71 -27.96
C SER A 86 22.14 -52.01 -29.32
N ASP A 87 21.42 -50.89 -29.46
CA ASP A 87 21.33 -50.09 -30.69
C ASP A 87 22.24 -48.86 -30.61
N VAL A 88 23.35 -48.87 -31.37
CA VAL A 88 24.35 -47.79 -31.38
C VAL A 88 23.79 -46.50 -31.98
N ASN A 89 22.93 -46.62 -33.01
CA ASN A 89 22.42 -45.48 -33.78
C ASN A 89 21.00 -45.04 -33.34
N MET A 90 20.40 -45.72 -32.36
CA MET A 90 19.08 -45.41 -31.79
C MET A 90 17.94 -45.35 -32.81
N ILE A 91 18.00 -46.23 -33.81
CA ILE A 91 17.08 -46.27 -34.96
C ILE A 91 15.65 -46.64 -34.53
N TRP A 92 15.52 -47.30 -33.37
CA TRP A 92 14.23 -47.53 -32.73
C TRP A 92 13.38 -46.25 -32.62
N GLY A 93 13.99 -45.06 -32.58
CA GLY A 93 13.31 -43.77 -32.52
C GLY A 93 12.41 -43.46 -33.72
N ASP A 94 12.73 -43.96 -34.92
CA ASP A 94 11.94 -43.71 -36.13
C ASP A 94 11.07 -44.91 -36.51
N ILE A 95 11.54 -46.13 -36.22
CA ILE A 95 10.85 -47.37 -36.59
C ILE A 95 9.67 -47.65 -35.67
N LEU A 96 9.84 -47.47 -34.37
CA LEU A 96 8.80 -47.81 -33.40
C LEU A 96 7.54 -46.96 -33.58
N PRO A 97 7.60 -45.62 -33.79
CA PRO A 97 6.42 -44.81 -34.07
C PRO A 97 5.68 -45.25 -35.32
N GLU A 98 6.40 -45.50 -36.42
CA GLU A 98 5.78 -45.91 -37.69
C GLU A 98 5.08 -47.26 -37.57
N CYS A 99 5.74 -48.24 -36.94
CA CYS A 99 5.13 -49.55 -36.66
C CYS A 99 3.87 -49.42 -35.79
N LEU A 100 3.92 -48.66 -34.69
CA LEU A 100 2.78 -48.49 -33.79
C LEU A 100 1.62 -47.74 -34.44
N ASN A 101 1.89 -46.74 -35.28
CA ASN A 101 0.86 -45.99 -36.00
C ASN A 101 0.10 -46.90 -37.00
N ILE A 102 0.79 -47.82 -37.66
CA ILE A 102 0.18 -48.82 -38.56
C ILE A 102 -0.57 -49.90 -37.75
N ILE A 103 0.03 -50.42 -36.68
CA ILE A 103 -0.57 -51.48 -35.84
C ILE A 103 -1.91 -51.01 -35.25
N CYS A 104 -2.04 -49.73 -34.89
CA CYS A 104 -3.25 -49.16 -34.32
C CYS A 104 -4.48 -49.22 -35.23
N THR A 105 -4.33 -49.32 -36.55
CA THR A 105 -5.48 -49.38 -37.47
C THR A 105 -6.15 -50.75 -37.49
N TYR A 106 -5.56 -51.77 -36.85
CA TYR A 106 -6.08 -53.13 -36.87
C TYR A 106 -6.99 -53.41 -35.65
N PRO A 107 -8.22 -53.90 -35.88
CA PRO A 107 -9.20 -54.13 -34.81
C PRO A 107 -8.88 -55.34 -33.92
N SER A 108 -8.16 -56.34 -34.44
CA SER A 108 -7.79 -57.55 -33.71
C SER A 108 -6.43 -58.07 -34.17
N ILE A 109 -5.56 -58.35 -33.20
CA ILE A 109 -4.19 -58.79 -33.39
C ILE A 109 -3.92 -59.97 -32.45
N ARG A 110 -3.17 -60.97 -32.94
CA ARG A 110 -2.64 -62.05 -32.09
C ARG A 110 -1.20 -61.74 -31.71
N HIS A 111 -0.95 -61.53 -30.43
CA HIS A 111 0.39 -61.33 -29.88
C HIS A 111 0.57 -62.25 -28.67
N CYS A 112 1.66 -63.04 -28.61
CA CYS A 112 1.96 -63.95 -27.50
C CYS A 112 0.79 -64.88 -27.07
N GLY A 113 -0.07 -65.29 -28.00
CA GLY A 113 -1.20 -66.19 -27.74
C GLY A 113 -2.49 -65.51 -27.26
N THR A 114 -2.49 -64.18 -27.04
CA THR A 114 -3.68 -63.39 -26.68
C THR A 114 -4.19 -62.58 -27.88
N VAL A 115 -5.51 -62.43 -27.97
CA VAL A 115 -6.17 -61.58 -28.96
C VAL A 115 -6.44 -60.23 -28.31
N MET A 116 -5.86 -59.17 -28.87
CA MET A 116 -6.05 -57.79 -28.40
C MET A 116 -6.18 -56.85 -29.59
N SER A 117 -6.74 -55.67 -29.38
CA SER A 117 -6.77 -54.62 -30.39
C SER A 117 -5.38 -53.98 -30.60
N GLY A 118 -5.13 -53.37 -31.76
CA GLY A 118 -3.90 -52.62 -32.00
C GLY A 118 -3.70 -51.44 -31.04
N VAL A 119 -4.80 -50.86 -30.54
CA VAL A 119 -4.76 -49.78 -29.54
C VAL A 119 -4.32 -50.30 -28.18
N GLU A 120 -4.84 -51.45 -27.73
CA GLU A 120 -4.41 -52.09 -26.47
C GLU A 120 -2.94 -52.52 -26.51
N TYR A 121 -2.47 -53.07 -27.64
CA TYR A 121 -1.06 -53.40 -27.82
C TYR A 121 -0.15 -52.17 -27.69
N LYS A 122 -0.52 -51.05 -28.31
CA LYS A 122 0.21 -49.79 -28.17
C LYS A 122 0.26 -49.31 -26.72
N ILE A 123 -0.85 -49.39 -25.97
CA ILE A 123 -0.88 -49.02 -24.56
C ILE A 123 0.09 -49.90 -23.76
N GLN A 124 0.10 -51.22 -23.99
CA GLN A 124 1.04 -52.13 -23.33
C GLN A 124 2.50 -51.82 -23.67
N CYS A 125 2.83 -51.51 -24.94
CA CYS A 125 4.18 -51.10 -25.32
C CYS A 125 4.62 -49.81 -24.59
N ILE A 126 3.74 -48.80 -24.52
CA ILE A 126 4.05 -47.54 -23.83
C ILE A 126 4.23 -47.77 -22.33
N GLN A 127 3.36 -48.56 -21.71
CA GLN A 127 3.47 -48.93 -20.29
C GLN A 127 4.75 -49.71 -20.02
N GLY A 128 5.10 -50.67 -20.87
CA GLY A 128 6.36 -51.40 -20.80
C GLY A 128 7.55 -50.45 -20.85
N LEU A 129 7.59 -49.53 -21.83
CA LEU A 129 8.66 -48.52 -21.94
C LEU A 129 8.76 -47.62 -20.70
N CYS A 130 7.64 -47.23 -20.09
CA CYS A 130 7.62 -46.41 -18.88
C CYS A 130 8.11 -47.16 -17.62
N GLN A 131 7.97 -48.49 -17.59
CA GLN A 131 8.45 -49.35 -16.51
C GLN A 131 9.96 -49.61 -16.60
N CYS A 132 10.56 -49.51 -17.79
CA CYS A 132 11.99 -49.67 -17.99
C CYS A 132 12.82 -48.49 -17.42
N THR A 133 14.11 -48.71 -17.24
CA THR A 133 15.10 -47.68 -16.89
C THR A 133 15.69 -47.08 -18.16
N TRP A 134 15.65 -45.76 -18.31
CA TRP A 134 16.21 -45.06 -19.47
C TRP A 134 17.60 -44.53 -19.16
N ARG A 135 18.51 -44.57 -20.15
CA ARG A 135 19.86 -44.01 -20.04
C ARG A 135 19.87 -42.55 -20.48
N GLU A 136 20.73 -41.73 -19.89
CA GLU A 136 20.79 -40.27 -20.18
C GLU A 136 20.94 -39.96 -21.66
N LYS A 137 21.83 -40.67 -22.37
CA LYS A 137 22.05 -40.52 -23.83
C LYS A 137 20.81 -40.79 -24.69
N GLN A 138 19.85 -41.58 -24.18
CA GLN A 138 18.63 -41.96 -24.91
C GLN A 138 17.50 -40.94 -24.74
N LEU A 139 17.55 -40.07 -23.72
CA LEU A 139 16.40 -39.25 -23.30
C LEU A 139 15.91 -38.29 -24.38
N ILE A 140 16.81 -37.62 -25.10
CA ILE A 140 16.44 -36.67 -26.16
C ILE A 140 15.75 -37.42 -27.31
N GLN A 141 16.31 -38.55 -27.75
CA GLN A 141 15.75 -39.37 -28.82
C GLN A 141 14.43 -40.03 -28.42
N LEU A 142 14.29 -40.51 -27.18
CA LEU A 142 13.02 -41.01 -26.64
C LEU A 142 11.95 -39.93 -26.63
N THR A 143 12.30 -38.70 -26.21
CA THR A 143 11.37 -37.57 -26.20
C THR A 143 10.92 -37.22 -27.62
N SER A 144 11.84 -37.26 -28.59
CA SER A 144 11.52 -37.06 -30.01
C SER A 144 10.65 -38.18 -30.57
N MET A 145 10.92 -39.44 -30.23
CA MET A 145 10.11 -40.60 -30.65
C MET A 145 8.66 -40.48 -30.14
N PHE A 146 8.47 -40.16 -28.86
CA PHE A 146 7.13 -40.02 -28.28
C PHE A 146 6.32 -38.88 -28.88
N LYS A 147 6.97 -37.87 -29.46
CA LYS A 147 6.29 -36.79 -30.20
C LYS A 147 5.59 -37.31 -31.45
N ASP A 148 6.14 -38.32 -32.10
CA ASP A 148 5.62 -38.86 -33.36
C ASP A 148 4.63 -40.03 -33.14
N ILE A 149 4.38 -40.38 -31.87
CA ILE A 149 3.37 -41.35 -31.43
C ILE A 149 2.13 -40.61 -30.92
N GLN A 150 0.94 -40.98 -31.40
CA GLN A 150 -0.31 -40.41 -30.86
C GLN A 150 -0.62 -40.94 -29.45
N LEU A 151 -0.38 -40.16 -28.40
CA LEU A 151 -0.59 -40.58 -27.01
C LEU A 151 -1.98 -40.16 -26.49
N SER A 152 -2.64 -41.04 -25.71
CA SER A 152 -3.79 -40.65 -24.88
C SER A 152 -3.36 -39.68 -23.78
N LYS A 153 -4.30 -38.93 -23.19
CA LYS A 153 -3.97 -37.96 -22.12
C LYS A 153 -3.24 -38.62 -20.94
N GLU A 154 -3.69 -39.79 -20.49
CA GLU A 154 -3.08 -40.51 -19.37
C GLU A 154 -1.67 -41.02 -19.71
N ASN A 155 -1.50 -41.63 -20.88
CA ASN A 155 -0.19 -42.13 -21.33
C ASN A 155 0.80 -40.98 -21.55
N HIS A 156 0.34 -39.86 -22.10
CA HIS A 156 1.16 -38.66 -22.24
C HIS A 156 1.63 -38.15 -20.87
N LYS A 157 0.73 -38.09 -19.87
CA LYS A 157 1.10 -37.70 -18.50
C LYS A 157 2.15 -38.63 -17.90
N GLN A 158 1.99 -39.94 -18.07
CA GLN A 158 2.95 -40.95 -17.59
C GLN A 158 4.33 -40.78 -18.24
N VAL A 159 4.39 -40.62 -19.56
CA VAL A 159 5.64 -40.41 -20.30
C VAL A 159 6.33 -39.14 -19.85
N VAL A 160 5.62 -38.02 -19.76
CA VAL A 160 6.19 -36.73 -19.32
C VAL A 160 6.72 -36.81 -17.90
N ASN A 161 5.97 -37.39 -16.95
CA ASN A 161 6.45 -37.61 -15.58
C ASN A 161 7.71 -38.46 -15.54
N LYS A 162 7.78 -39.53 -16.36
CA LYS A 162 8.97 -40.39 -16.43
C LYS A 162 10.17 -39.61 -16.95
N ILE A 163 10.05 -38.86 -18.05
CA ILE A 163 11.15 -38.02 -18.57
C ILE A 163 11.59 -37.01 -17.51
N CYS A 164 10.64 -36.32 -16.88
CA CYS A 164 10.93 -35.29 -15.89
C CYS A 164 11.58 -35.85 -14.62
N SER A 165 11.30 -37.10 -14.24
CA SER A 165 11.95 -37.75 -13.09
C SER A 165 13.48 -37.89 -13.25
N TYR A 166 13.99 -37.90 -14.49
CA TYR A 166 15.43 -37.92 -14.75
C TYR A 166 16.06 -36.53 -14.75
N MET A 167 15.27 -35.44 -14.82
CA MET A 167 15.79 -34.07 -14.93
C MET A 167 16.62 -33.64 -13.72
N ASP A 168 16.25 -34.07 -12.52
CA ASP A 168 16.86 -33.63 -11.25
C ASP A 168 18.36 -33.95 -11.11
N ASN A 169 18.85 -34.87 -11.95
CA ASN A 169 20.23 -35.36 -11.94
C ASN A 169 21.00 -35.04 -13.25
N LEU A 170 20.38 -34.33 -14.21
CA LEU A 170 21.05 -34.02 -15.47
C LEU A 170 22.08 -32.89 -15.33
N PRO A 171 23.21 -32.95 -16.08
CA PRO A 171 24.15 -31.85 -16.16
C PRO A 171 23.54 -30.63 -16.88
N THR A 172 24.07 -29.45 -16.59
CA THR A 172 23.54 -28.16 -17.07
C THR A 172 23.54 -28.02 -18.60
N ASP A 173 24.40 -28.75 -19.31
CA ASP A 173 24.55 -28.64 -20.77
C ASP A 173 23.53 -29.48 -21.55
N THR A 174 23.08 -30.60 -20.98
CA THR A 174 22.12 -31.51 -21.64
C THR A 174 20.67 -31.12 -21.39
N LEU A 175 20.43 -30.28 -20.38
CA LEU A 175 19.08 -29.85 -20.00
C LEU A 175 18.40 -28.97 -21.08
N PRO A 176 19.01 -27.92 -21.66
CA PRO A 176 18.31 -27.08 -22.64
C PRO A 176 17.84 -27.82 -23.90
N PRO A 177 18.65 -28.71 -24.52
CA PRO A 177 18.18 -29.55 -25.63
C PRO A 177 17.00 -30.47 -25.26
N LEU A 178 17.01 -31.06 -24.06
CA LEU A 178 15.90 -31.88 -23.58
C LEU A 178 14.64 -31.04 -23.39
N VAL A 179 14.75 -29.86 -22.77
CA VAL A 179 13.63 -28.91 -22.61
C VAL A 179 13.03 -28.54 -23.96
N HIS A 180 13.84 -28.22 -24.97
CA HIS A 180 13.33 -27.91 -26.30
C HIS A 180 12.50 -29.04 -26.91
N HIS A 181 12.92 -30.31 -26.75
CA HIS A 181 12.16 -31.46 -27.23
C HIS A 181 10.90 -31.73 -26.39
N LEU A 182 10.98 -31.57 -25.07
CA LEU A 182 9.83 -31.66 -24.17
C LEU A 182 8.76 -30.62 -24.49
N LEU A 183 9.15 -29.38 -24.83
CA LEU A 183 8.21 -28.34 -25.23
C LEU A 183 7.50 -28.65 -26.56
N LYS A 184 8.15 -29.40 -27.46
CA LYS A 184 7.51 -29.90 -28.68
C LYS A 184 6.54 -31.04 -28.38
N LEU A 185 6.86 -31.92 -27.43
CA LEU A 185 5.97 -33.01 -26.98
C LEU A 185 4.74 -32.43 -26.26
N CYS A 186 4.96 -31.54 -25.30
CA CYS A 186 3.94 -30.89 -24.48
C CYS A 186 3.29 -29.66 -25.16
N LYS A 187 3.21 -29.64 -26.50
CA LYS A 187 2.75 -28.47 -27.26
C LYS A 187 1.37 -27.96 -26.83
N GLN A 188 0.47 -28.86 -26.45
CA GLN A 188 -0.93 -28.58 -26.12
C GLN A 188 -1.38 -29.09 -24.73
N GLN A 189 -0.57 -29.88 -24.02
CA GLN A 189 -0.98 -30.52 -22.76
C GLN A 189 0.21 -30.87 -21.85
N HIS A 190 -0.05 -30.92 -20.54
CA HIS A 190 0.89 -31.35 -19.47
C HIS A 190 2.21 -30.57 -19.39
N LEU A 191 2.22 -29.33 -19.91
CA LEU A 191 3.37 -28.43 -19.79
C LEU A 191 3.62 -28.02 -18.33
N GLU A 192 2.57 -28.01 -17.49
CA GLU A 192 2.71 -27.72 -16.06
C GLU A 192 3.73 -28.63 -15.35
N ILE A 193 3.82 -29.90 -15.74
CA ILE A 193 4.74 -30.88 -15.14
C ILE A 193 6.20 -30.48 -15.41
N VAL A 194 6.48 -30.07 -16.65
CA VAL A 194 7.82 -29.64 -17.07
C VAL A 194 8.24 -28.38 -16.32
N LEU A 195 7.32 -27.43 -16.14
CA LEU A 195 7.58 -26.18 -15.40
C LEU A 195 7.88 -26.46 -13.92
N CYS A 196 7.12 -27.35 -13.27
CA CYS A 196 7.35 -27.77 -11.89
C CYS A 196 8.74 -28.41 -11.69
N HIS A 197 9.16 -29.30 -12.60
CA HIS A 197 10.48 -29.94 -12.50
C HIS A 197 11.63 -28.98 -12.82
N LEU A 198 11.46 -28.05 -13.77
CA LEU A 198 12.46 -27.02 -14.04
C LEU A 198 12.63 -26.06 -12.85
N SER A 199 11.52 -25.63 -12.26
CA SER A 199 11.50 -24.87 -11.00
C SER A 199 12.32 -25.59 -9.93
N HIS A 200 12.04 -26.87 -9.70
CA HIS A 200 12.76 -27.66 -8.70
C HIS A 200 14.26 -27.78 -8.99
N TYR A 201 14.61 -28.09 -10.25
CA TYR A 201 15.99 -28.23 -10.70
C TYR A 201 16.80 -26.96 -10.41
N PHE A 202 16.31 -25.79 -10.82
CA PHE A 202 17.03 -24.53 -10.60
C PHE A 202 17.10 -24.17 -9.11
N ASN A 203 16.01 -24.34 -8.35
CA ASN A 203 16.01 -24.04 -6.91
C ASN A 203 17.00 -24.91 -6.12
N LYS A 204 17.13 -26.21 -6.48
CA LYS A 204 18.14 -27.12 -5.90
C LYS A 204 19.56 -26.63 -6.18
N LEU A 205 19.84 -26.18 -7.40
CA LEU A 205 21.17 -25.68 -7.76
C LEU A 205 21.49 -24.32 -7.12
N TYR A 206 20.50 -23.42 -7.03
CA TYR A 206 20.67 -22.14 -6.33
C TYR A 206 20.88 -22.31 -4.83
N ALA A 207 20.21 -23.27 -4.18
CA ALA A 207 20.41 -23.57 -2.76
C ALA A 207 21.85 -24.03 -2.47
N LYS A 208 22.47 -24.77 -3.39
CA LYS A 208 23.87 -25.20 -3.29
C LYS A 208 24.89 -24.08 -3.51
N LEU A 209 24.47 -22.96 -4.11
CA LEU A 209 25.31 -21.78 -4.35
C LEU A 209 25.22 -20.75 -3.21
N GLN A 210 24.21 -20.83 -2.34
CA GLN A 210 24.13 -19.99 -1.16
C GLN A 210 25.07 -20.52 -0.07
N PRO A 211 25.87 -19.67 0.60
CA PRO A 211 26.63 -20.11 1.75
C PRO A 211 25.65 -20.67 2.80
N PRO A 212 25.94 -21.81 3.45
CA PRO A 212 25.10 -22.33 4.51
C PRO A 212 24.89 -21.24 5.57
N ALA A 213 23.65 -21.11 6.06
CA ALA A 213 23.33 -20.16 7.12
C ALA A 213 24.25 -20.40 8.32
N GLN A 214 24.81 -19.31 8.88
CA GLN A 214 25.79 -19.34 9.97
C GLN A 214 25.28 -19.93 11.30
N ASP A 215 24.06 -20.47 11.35
CA ASP A 215 23.40 -20.95 12.57
C ASP A 215 23.37 -22.48 12.71
N SER A 216 24.11 -23.23 11.88
CA SER A 216 24.24 -24.68 12.05
C SER A 216 25.64 -25.04 12.55
N GLU A 217 25.75 -25.31 13.85
CA GLU A 217 26.89 -26.03 14.49
C GLU A 217 26.97 -27.50 14.00
N ALA A 218 26.89 -27.73 12.69
CA ALA A 218 27.07 -29.04 12.09
C ALA A 218 28.54 -29.17 11.63
N THR A 219 29.39 -29.61 12.56
CA THR A 219 30.80 -29.96 12.35
C THR A 219 30.98 -31.26 11.57
N THR A 220 30.36 -31.37 10.38
CA THR A 220 30.67 -32.40 9.39
C THR A 220 30.47 -31.80 8.00
N MET A 221 31.54 -31.26 7.43
CA MET A 221 31.58 -31.00 5.98
C MET A 221 31.62 -32.36 5.28
N ASP A 222 30.48 -32.81 4.77
CA ASP A 222 30.45 -33.95 3.84
C ASP A 222 31.14 -33.51 2.53
N VAL A 223 32.07 -34.35 2.06
CA VAL A 223 32.94 -34.09 0.90
C VAL A 223 32.17 -33.93 -0.43
N GLU A 224 30.84 -34.12 -0.42
CA GLU A 224 29.94 -33.92 -1.56
C GLU A 224 29.49 -32.45 -1.76
N ASP A 225 29.81 -31.53 -0.83
CA ASP A 225 29.44 -30.10 -0.90
C ASP A 225 30.40 -29.23 -1.74
N ILE A 226 31.23 -29.84 -2.60
CA ILE A 226 31.98 -29.08 -3.61
C ILE A 226 30.99 -28.63 -4.69
N VAL A 227 30.83 -27.31 -4.83
CA VAL A 227 30.04 -26.67 -5.89
C VAL A 227 30.53 -27.16 -7.25
N LEU A 228 29.80 -28.13 -7.84
CA LEU A 228 30.15 -28.80 -9.10
C LEU A 228 30.00 -27.91 -10.34
N HIS A 229 29.38 -26.72 -10.22
CA HIS A 229 29.00 -25.88 -11.36
C HIS A 229 29.35 -24.40 -11.12
N SER A 230 29.86 -23.73 -12.15
CA SER A 230 30.09 -22.28 -12.07
C SER A 230 28.76 -21.51 -12.12
N GLU A 231 28.69 -20.37 -11.42
CA GLU A 231 27.50 -19.51 -11.43
C GLU A 231 27.11 -19.05 -12.84
N ASP A 232 28.11 -18.90 -13.73
CA ASP A 232 27.91 -18.50 -15.13
C ASP A 232 27.32 -19.61 -16.00
N GLU A 233 27.73 -20.87 -15.81
CA GLU A 233 27.14 -22.02 -16.51
C GLU A 233 25.65 -22.18 -16.17
N LEU A 234 25.31 -22.05 -14.88
CA LEU A 234 23.93 -22.11 -14.42
C LEU A 234 23.07 -21.00 -15.05
N ARG A 235 23.58 -19.76 -15.08
CA ARG A 235 22.90 -18.62 -15.69
C ARG A 235 22.69 -18.81 -17.19
N ARG A 236 23.66 -19.37 -17.92
CA ARG A 236 23.54 -19.67 -19.37
C ARG A 236 22.51 -20.78 -19.64
N CYS A 237 22.57 -21.87 -18.88
CA CYS A 237 21.59 -22.96 -18.96
C CYS A 237 20.17 -22.44 -18.77
N GLN A 238 19.94 -21.70 -17.68
CA GLN A 238 18.64 -21.12 -17.36
C GLN A 238 18.15 -20.14 -18.43
N SER A 239 19.05 -19.28 -18.94
CA SER A 239 18.70 -18.31 -19.99
C SER A 239 18.29 -18.99 -21.30
N THR A 240 18.94 -20.12 -21.64
CA THR A 240 18.59 -20.93 -22.82
C THR A 240 17.25 -21.64 -22.63
N CYS A 241 16.99 -22.21 -21.45
CA CYS A 241 15.69 -22.79 -21.10
C CYS A 241 14.58 -21.73 -21.14
N LEU A 242 14.84 -20.53 -20.62
CA LEU A 242 13.91 -19.39 -20.66
C LEU A 242 13.63 -18.94 -22.10
N TYR A 243 14.64 -18.93 -22.96
CA TYR A 243 14.48 -18.66 -24.39
C TYR A 243 13.57 -19.70 -25.03
N HIS A 244 13.77 -21.00 -24.78
CA HIS A 244 12.89 -22.05 -25.30
C HIS A 244 11.45 -21.94 -24.76
N LEU A 245 11.25 -21.54 -23.50
CA LEU A 245 9.90 -21.35 -22.94
C LEU A 245 9.19 -20.11 -23.52
N SER A 246 9.92 -19.03 -23.73
CA SER A 246 9.36 -17.78 -24.24
C SER A 246 9.22 -17.76 -25.76
N GLN A 247 10.17 -18.30 -26.52
CA GLN A 247 10.18 -18.27 -27.99
C GLN A 247 9.92 -19.65 -28.63
N GLY A 248 9.74 -20.70 -27.84
CA GLY A 248 9.54 -22.05 -28.35
C GLY A 248 8.14 -22.34 -28.88
N VAL A 249 7.95 -23.62 -29.23
CA VAL A 249 6.78 -24.14 -29.96
C VAL A 249 5.56 -24.36 -29.06
N ALA A 250 5.76 -24.40 -27.74
CA ALA A 250 4.69 -24.64 -26.77
C ALA A 250 3.68 -23.50 -26.74
N ASP A 251 2.39 -23.83 -26.54
CA ASP A 251 1.33 -22.83 -26.42
C ASP A 251 1.56 -21.93 -25.20
N PRO A 252 1.80 -20.61 -25.38
CA PRO A 252 2.01 -19.69 -24.26
C PRO A 252 0.81 -19.62 -23.31
N GLU A 253 -0.41 -19.93 -23.77
CA GLU A 253 -1.59 -19.90 -22.92
C GLU A 253 -1.53 -20.97 -21.81
N LEU A 254 -0.86 -22.10 -22.05
CA LEU A 254 -0.61 -23.11 -21.00
C LEU A 254 0.31 -22.56 -19.92
N ILE A 255 1.38 -21.85 -20.30
CA ILE A 255 2.31 -21.21 -19.37
C ILE A 255 1.57 -20.15 -18.55
N ARG A 256 0.76 -19.30 -19.21
CA ARG A 256 -0.05 -18.27 -18.55
C ARG A 256 -1.04 -18.86 -17.54
N LYS A 257 -1.75 -19.92 -17.91
CA LYS A 257 -2.69 -20.63 -17.00
C LYS A 257 -1.96 -21.20 -15.79
N HIS A 258 -0.79 -21.80 -16.00
CA HIS A 258 0.02 -22.35 -14.93
C HIS A 258 0.52 -21.25 -13.97
N ILE A 259 1.08 -20.16 -14.49
CA ILE A 259 1.52 -19.01 -13.67
C ILE A 259 0.36 -18.44 -12.86
N LYS A 260 -0.84 -18.31 -13.46
CA LYS A 260 -2.04 -17.81 -12.77
C LYS A 260 -2.44 -18.67 -11.57
N GLN A 261 -2.20 -19.98 -11.65
CA GLN A 261 -2.55 -20.95 -10.61
C GLN A 261 -1.41 -21.17 -9.60
N TRP A 262 -0.22 -20.64 -9.87
CA TRP A 262 0.93 -20.83 -9.01
C TRP A 262 0.73 -20.16 -7.64
N PRO A 263 1.12 -20.83 -6.54
CA PRO A 263 1.04 -20.26 -5.20
C PRO A 263 1.87 -18.98 -5.09
N LYS A 264 1.21 -17.89 -4.69
CA LYS A 264 1.79 -16.54 -4.73
C LYS A 264 2.91 -16.38 -3.71
N ILE A 265 2.78 -16.98 -2.54
CA ILE A 265 3.74 -16.88 -1.43
C ILE A 265 5.00 -17.69 -1.74
N GLN A 266 4.86 -18.82 -2.45
CA GLN A 266 6.00 -19.64 -2.86
C GLN A 266 6.73 -19.08 -4.09
N LEU A 267 6.13 -18.12 -4.81
CA LEU A 267 6.72 -17.56 -6.02
C LEU A 267 8.11 -16.94 -5.77
N PHE A 268 8.32 -16.28 -4.62
CA PHE A 268 9.63 -15.70 -4.26
C PHE A 268 10.69 -16.74 -3.87
N ARG A 269 10.29 -17.97 -3.55
CA ARG A 269 11.20 -19.11 -3.42
C ARG A 269 11.65 -19.65 -4.78
N ASP A 270 11.04 -19.16 -5.86
CA ASP A 270 11.30 -19.60 -7.23
C ASP A 270 11.60 -18.43 -8.17
N PRO A 271 12.86 -17.94 -8.19
CA PRO A 271 13.29 -16.92 -9.13
C PRO A 271 13.12 -17.34 -10.60
N PHE A 272 13.16 -18.64 -10.91
CA PHE A 272 13.02 -19.12 -12.29
C PHE A 272 11.61 -18.85 -12.82
N LEU A 273 10.56 -19.18 -12.08
CA LEU A 273 9.19 -18.90 -12.50
C LEU A 273 8.89 -17.40 -12.60
N ILE A 274 9.50 -16.56 -11.75
CA ILE A 274 9.41 -15.10 -11.91
C ILE A 274 10.01 -14.67 -13.25
N ASN A 275 11.19 -15.20 -13.62
CA ASN A 275 11.81 -14.91 -14.92
C ASN A 275 10.93 -15.39 -16.10
N VAL A 276 10.31 -16.58 -16.00
CA VAL A 276 9.36 -17.08 -17.02
C VAL A 276 8.16 -16.16 -17.15
N ALA A 277 7.56 -15.75 -16.03
CA ALA A 277 6.41 -14.83 -16.03
C ALA A 277 6.76 -13.46 -16.62
N LEU A 278 7.95 -12.92 -16.31
CA LEU A 278 8.44 -11.67 -16.90
C LEU A 278 8.69 -11.79 -18.40
N ALA A 279 9.31 -12.88 -18.86
CA ALA A 279 9.58 -13.09 -20.28
C ALA A 279 8.30 -13.32 -21.11
N VAL A 280 7.31 -14.04 -20.57
CA VAL A 280 6.04 -14.31 -21.25
C VAL A 280 5.11 -13.09 -21.26
N SER A 281 5.30 -12.15 -20.33
CA SER A 281 4.49 -10.93 -20.25
C SER A 281 4.55 -10.05 -21.50
N ASP A 282 5.57 -10.22 -22.35
CA ASP A 282 5.77 -9.49 -23.61
C ASP A 282 4.87 -10.00 -24.76
N LYS A 283 4.23 -11.17 -24.63
CA LYS A 283 3.44 -11.77 -25.72
C LYS A 283 2.09 -11.08 -26.00
N GLY A 284 1.67 -10.11 -25.19
CA GLY A 284 0.45 -9.33 -25.38
C GLY A 284 -0.21 -8.91 -24.07
N ALA A 285 -1.15 -7.97 -24.14
CA ALA A 285 -1.76 -7.33 -22.97
C ALA A 285 -2.44 -8.30 -21.97
N ASP A 286 -3.04 -9.39 -22.49
CA ASP A 286 -3.68 -10.43 -21.67
C ASP A 286 -2.67 -11.26 -20.88
N PHE A 287 -1.45 -11.43 -21.40
CA PHE A 287 -0.33 -12.07 -20.72
C PHE A 287 0.29 -11.11 -19.72
N THR A 288 0.52 -9.85 -20.15
CA THR A 288 1.04 -8.79 -19.29
C THR A 288 0.19 -8.63 -18.03
N SER A 289 -1.12 -8.53 -18.17
CA SER A 289 -2.03 -8.37 -17.02
C SER A 289 -1.96 -9.56 -16.07
N VAL A 290 -2.06 -10.80 -16.55
CA VAL A 290 -2.09 -11.99 -15.70
C VAL A 290 -0.74 -12.26 -15.02
N CYS A 291 0.35 -12.31 -15.79
CA CYS A 291 1.67 -12.65 -15.25
C CYS A 291 2.15 -11.60 -14.24
N LEU A 292 1.95 -10.31 -14.53
CA LEU A 292 2.38 -9.25 -13.62
C LEU A 292 1.46 -9.11 -12.40
N ASP A 293 0.16 -9.40 -12.52
CA ASP A 293 -0.76 -9.40 -11.37
C ASP A 293 -0.42 -10.50 -10.35
N VAL A 294 0.04 -11.67 -10.83
CA VAL A 294 0.52 -12.74 -9.95
C VAL A 294 1.76 -12.29 -9.16
N ILE A 295 2.77 -11.74 -9.83
CA ILE A 295 3.99 -11.22 -9.17
C ILE A 295 3.63 -10.06 -8.22
N LYS A 296 2.80 -9.11 -8.67
CA LYS A 296 2.33 -8.00 -7.85
C LYS A 296 1.60 -8.47 -6.60
N THR A 297 0.69 -9.44 -6.73
CA THR A 297 -0.04 -9.97 -5.58
C THR A 297 0.90 -10.70 -4.62
N ALA A 298 1.89 -11.44 -5.13
CA ALA A 298 2.93 -12.04 -4.30
C ALA A 298 3.69 -10.97 -3.50
N ILE A 299 4.10 -9.86 -4.13
CA ILE A 299 4.76 -8.73 -3.45
C ILE A 299 3.84 -8.12 -2.39
N GLU A 300 2.59 -7.84 -2.73
CA GLU A 300 1.62 -7.27 -1.78
C GLU A 300 1.42 -8.20 -0.57
N LEU A 301 1.35 -9.52 -0.76
CA LEU A 301 1.22 -10.50 0.33
C LEU A 301 2.45 -10.54 1.22
N THR A 302 3.67 -10.54 0.66
CA THR A 302 4.91 -10.54 1.45
C THR A 302 5.10 -9.23 2.22
N LEU A 303 4.77 -8.08 1.63
CA LEU A 303 4.77 -6.80 2.34
C LEU A 303 3.71 -6.77 3.45
N GLN A 304 2.57 -7.41 3.22
CA GLN A 304 1.55 -7.58 4.26
C GLN A 304 2.03 -8.50 5.38
N ASP A 305 2.81 -9.56 5.10
CA ASP A 305 3.47 -10.38 6.13
C ASP A 305 4.38 -9.50 7.01
N GLU A 306 5.22 -8.65 6.40
CA GLU A 306 6.07 -7.71 7.15
C GLU A 306 5.29 -6.75 8.05
N LEU A 307 4.17 -6.21 7.56
CA LEU A 307 3.29 -5.35 8.35
C LEU A 307 2.68 -6.11 9.52
N ARG A 308 2.14 -7.32 9.29
CA ARG A 308 1.54 -8.14 10.36
C ARG A 308 2.55 -8.54 11.43
N ARG A 309 3.79 -8.87 11.05
CA ARG A 309 4.88 -9.16 12.00
C ARG A 309 5.18 -7.98 12.93
N LYS A 310 5.03 -6.75 12.46
CA LYS A 310 5.22 -5.53 13.26
C LYS A 310 4.03 -5.19 14.17
N GLU A 311 2.84 -5.68 13.84
CA GLU A 311 1.60 -5.40 14.57
C GLU A 311 1.32 -6.39 15.71
N SER A 312 1.90 -7.60 15.69
CA SER A 312 1.58 -8.65 16.66
C SER A 312 2.77 -9.60 16.92
N ALA A 313 3.06 -9.85 18.20
CA ALA A 313 4.04 -10.87 18.62
C ALA A 313 3.71 -12.25 18.05
N TRP A 314 2.43 -12.64 18.09
CA TRP A 314 1.98 -13.92 17.56
C TRP A 314 2.20 -14.02 16.05
N ALA A 315 1.89 -12.97 15.29
CA ALA A 315 2.17 -12.98 13.86
C ALA A 315 3.69 -13.03 13.59
N SER A 316 4.50 -12.36 14.41
CA SER A 316 5.96 -12.43 14.32
C SER A 316 6.55 -13.80 14.64
N SER A 317 5.92 -14.60 15.50
CA SER A 317 6.41 -15.95 15.83
C SER A 317 6.01 -17.00 14.79
N VAL A 318 4.91 -16.78 14.05
CA VAL A 318 4.39 -17.73 13.06
C VAL A 318 4.89 -17.44 11.64
N LEU A 319 5.08 -16.17 11.27
CA LEU A 319 5.49 -15.79 9.92
C LEU A 319 7.02 -15.86 9.76
N PRO A 320 7.53 -16.62 8.76
CA PRO A 320 8.97 -16.71 8.52
C PRO A 320 9.56 -15.38 8.01
N SER A 321 10.84 -15.14 8.29
CA SER A 321 11.57 -13.92 7.89
C SER A 321 12.45 -14.13 6.65
N ASP A 322 12.10 -15.06 5.79
CA ASP A 322 13.06 -15.70 4.89
C ASP A 322 13.51 -14.83 3.70
N TYR A 323 12.73 -13.84 3.25
CA TYR A 323 12.99 -13.15 1.97
C TYR A 323 12.87 -11.62 2.05
N ASP A 324 13.95 -10.92 1.67
CA ASP A 324 13.88 -9.50 1.33
C ASP A 324 13.47 -9.35 -0.15
N VAL A 325 12.22 -8.92 -0.38
CA VAL A 325 11.67 -8.68 -1.73
C VAL A 325 12.57 -7.71 -2.52
N ALA A 326 13.14 -6.70 -1.87
CA ALA A 326 13.98 -5.73 -2.55
C ALA A 326 15.29 -6.37 -3.05
N SER A 327 15.87 -7.31 -2.30
CA SER A 327 17.08 -8.05 -2.71
C SER A 327 16.83 -8.93 -3.94
N VAL A 328 15.71 -9.67 -3.96
CA VAL A 328 15.34 -10.55 -5.09
C VAL A 328 15.08 -9.73 -6.35
N LEU A 329 14.30 -8.66 -6.23
CA LEU A 329 14.05 -7.74 -7.36
C LEU A 329 15.34 -7.08 -7.87
N LYS A 330 16.26 -6.71 -6.98
CA LYS A 330 17.58 -6.20 -7.38
C LYS A 330 18.40 -7.25 -8.12
N ALA A 331 18.38 -8.51 -7.67
CA ALA A 331 19.07 -9.60 -8.33
C ALA A 331 18.52 -9.83 -9.75
N LEU A 332 17.19 -9.86 -9.92
CA LEU A 332 16.55 -10.00 -11.23
C LEU A 332 16.96 -8.90 -12.22
N VAL A 333 17.04 -7.64 -11.76
CA VAL A 333 17.54 -6.54 -12.60
C VAL A 333 19.01 -6.74 -12.99
N THR A 334 19.86 -7.20 -12.06
CA THR A 334 21.27 -7.47 -12.37
C THR A 334 21.39 -8.64 -13.36
N GLU A 335 20.60 -9.69 -13.24
CA GLU A 335 20.65 -10.84 -14.16
C GLU A 335 20.16 -10.48 -15.57
N SER A 336 19.26 -9.50 -15.69
CA SER A 336 18.73 -9.03 -16.99
C SER A 336 19.79 -8.40 -17.90
N THR A 337 20.90 -7.89 -17.37
CA THR A 337 21.94 -7.19 -18.16
C THR A 337 22.81 -8.11 -18.98
N ASN A 338 23.00 -9.35 -18.55
CA ASN A 338 24.03 -10.21 -19.13
C ASN A 338 23.45 -11.20 -20.14
N HIS A 339 22.33 -11.86 -19.82
CA HIS A 339 21.82 -13.01 -20.60
C HIS A 339 20.29 -13.07 -20.76
N ARG A 340 19.53 -12.10 -20.23
CA ARG A 340 18.04 -12.17 -20.17
C ARG A 340 17.35 -10.89 -20.64
N GLN A 341 17.67 -10.41 -21.85
CA GLN A 341 17.02 -9.22 -22.44
C GLN A 341 15.48 -9.35 -22.52
N MET A 342 14.96 -10.57 -22.69
CA MET A 342 13.53 -10.85 -22.79
C MET A 342 12.73 -10.48 -21.53
N THR A 343 13.36 -10.38 -20.35
CA THR A 343 12.64 -10.03 -19.10
C THR A 343 12.56 -8.53 -18.85
N VAL A 344 13.31 -7.72 -19.59
CA VAL A 344 13.47 -6.27 -19.34
C VAL A 344 12.14 -5.53 -19.46
N LEU A 345 11.37 -5.76 -20.53
CA LEU A 345 10.07 -5.11 -20.70
C LEU A 345 9.06 -5.56 -19.64
N GLY A 346 9.09 -6.84 -19.25
CA GLY A 346 8.30 -7.37 -18.14
C GLY A 346 8.64 -6.69 -16.81
N LEU A 347 9.92 -6.41 -16.53
CA LEU A 347 10.36 -5.69 -15.33
C LEU A 347 9.91 -4.22 -15.32
N ILE A 348 9.98 -3.54 -16.47
CA ILE A 348 9.47 -2.16 -16.61
C ILE A 348 7.97 -2.14 -16.32
N ASN A 349 7.21 -3.02 -16.97
CA ASN A 349 5.75 -3.10 -16.80
C ASN A 349 5.38 -3.52 -15.36
N LEU A 350 6.14 -4.42 -14.72
CA LEU A 350 5.97 -4.76 -13.31
C LEU A 350 6.13 -3.54 -12.42
N ALA A 351 7.16 -2.73 -12.66
CA ALA A 351 7.42 -1.55 -11.86
C ALA A 351 6.27 -0.52 -11.97
N PHE A 352 5.71 -0.31 -13.17
CA PHE A 352 4.51 0.52 -13.34
C PHE A 352 3.26 -0.12 -12.71
N SER A 353 3.15 -1.44 -12.74
CA SER A 353 2.08 -2.17 -12.05
C SER A 353 2.13 -1.99 -10.53
N LEU A 354 3.33 -1.93 -9.94
CA LEU A 354 3.54 -1.59 -8.53
C LEU A 354 3.21 -0.12 -8.23
N LEU A 355 3.61 0.82 -9.10
CA LEU A 355 3.26 2.25 -8.95
C LEU A 355 1.74 2.50 -9.06
N SER A 356 1.01 1.63 -9.74
CA SER A 356 -0.46 1.70 -9.88
C SER A 356 -1.25 1.17 -8.68
N VAL A 357 -0.57 0.67 -7.62
CA VAL A 357 -1.25 0.19 -6.41
C VAL A 357 -2.02 1.34 -5.76
N TYR A 358 -3.30 1.11 -5.47
CA TYR A 358 -4.19 2.13 -4.94
C TYR A 358 -3.76 2.63 -3.56
N ARG A 359 -3.70 3.95 -3.39
CA ARG A 359 -3.16 4.63 -2.19
C ARG A 359 -3.79 4.24 -0.85
N LEU A 360 -5.02 3.71 -0.85
CA LEU A 360 -5.69 3.29 0.40
C LEU A 360 -5.23 1.90 0.88
N LYS A 361 -4.48 1.14 0.06
CA LYS A 361 -3.88 -0.10 0.54
C LYS A 361 -2.69 0.21 1.46
N PRO A 362 -2.55 -0.47 2.61
CA PRO A 362 -1.46 -0.21 3.56
C PRO A 362 -0.07 -0.52 2.96
N THR A 363 0.01 -1.42 1.99
CA THR A 363 1.25 -1.80 1.29
C THR A 363 1.63 -0.84 0.16
N ALA A 364 0.77 0.12 -0.21
CA ALA A 364 0.97 0.97 -1.40
C ALA A 364 2.30 1.76 -1.38
N PRO A 365 2.71 2.44 -0.28
CA PRO A 365 3.95 3.20 -0.27
C PRO A 365 5.21 2.33 -0.49
N GLN A 366 5.20 1.12 0.07
CA GLN A 366 6.29 0.15 -0.09
C GLN A 366 6.33 -0.40 -1.52
N CYS A 367 5.18 -0.74 -2.11
CA CYS A 367 5.07 -1.12 -3.51
C CYS A 367 5.60 -0.02 -4.44
N TRP A 368 5.23 1.25 -4.19
CA TRP A 368 5.71 2.38 -4.97
C TRP A 368 7.22 2.54 -4.88
N ALA A 369 7.79 2.41 -3.68
CA ALA A 369 9.24 2.48 -3.48
C ALA A 369 9.98 1.35 -4.23
N LEU A 370 9.44 0.12 -4.22
CA LEU A 370 10.00 -1.00 -5.00
C LEU A 370 9.92 -0.74 -6.51
N GLY A 371 8.79 -0.22 -7.00
CA GLY A 371 8.63 0.17 -8.41
C GLY A 371 9.62 1.27 -8.84
N GLN A 372 9.79 2.31 -8.02
CA GLN A 372 10.78 3.37 -8.25
C GLN A 372 12.20 2.80 -8.28
N MET A 373 12.54 1.93 -7.34
CA MET A 373 13.85 1.28 -7.26
C MET A 373 14.15 0.46 -8.52
N LEU A 374 13.18 -0.32 -9.01
CA LEU A 374 13.30 -1.10 -10.24
C LEU A 374 13.59 -0.21 -11.46
N LEU A 375 12.76 0.82 -11.69
CA LEU A 375 12.92 1.72 -12.84
C LEU A 375 14.26 2.46 -12.83
N VAL A 376 14.68 2.94 -11.65
CA VAL A 376 15.95 3.65 -11.50
C VAL A 376 17.14 2.73 -11.72
N LYS A 377 17.08 1.50 -11.21
CA LYS A 377 18.16 0.53 -11.41
C LYS A 377 18.26 0.11 -12.88
N LEU A 378 17.13 -0.15 -13.54
CA LEU A 378 17.08 -0.47 -14.97
C LEU A 378 17.63 0.68 -15.85
N ALA A 379 17.22 1.92 -15.58
CA ALA A 379 17.73 3.08 -16.33
C ALA A 379 19.26 3.28 -16.15
N LYS A 380 19.82 2.88 -15.00
CA LYS A 380 21.27 2.93 -14.74
C LYS A 380 22.04 1.79 -15.41
N THR A 381 21.52 0.57 -15.35
CA THR A 381 22.21 -0.61 -15.88
C THR A 381 22.07 -0.75 -17.39
N GLN A 382 20.93 -0.34 -17.95
CA GLN A 382 20.61 -0.42 -19.38
C GLN A 382 20.03 0.92 -19.86
N PRO A 383 20.88 1.88 -20.28
CA PRO A 383 20.43 3.23 -20.62
C PRO A 383 19.44 3.29 -21.80
N GLU A 384 19.42 2.28 -22.66
CA GLU A 384 18.48 2.17 -23.79
C GLU A 384 17.01 2.14 -23.32
N THR A 385 16.75 1.55 -22.15
CA THR A 385 15.41 1.42 -21.57
C THR A 385 14.83 2.75 -21.08
N ALA A 386 15.67 3.74 -20.78
CA ALA A 386 15.26 5.00 -20.17
C ALA A 386 14.26 5.78 -21.05
N SER A 387 14.43 5.74 -22.37
CA SER A 387 13.52 6.37 -23.33
C SER A 387 12.10 5.78 -23.25
N HIS A 388 12.00 4.45 -23.12
CA HIS A 388 10.73 3.75 -22.98
C HIS A 388 10.09 4.00 -21.61
N ILE A 389 10.88 3.96 -20.53
CA ILE A 389 10.43 4.28 -19.16
C ILE A 389 9.83 5.69 -19.10
N LEU A 390 10.51 6.69 -19.67
CA LEU A 390 10.02 8.06 -19.69
C LEU A 390 8.76 8.23 -20.53
N SER A 391 8.63 7.49 -21.64
CA SER A 391 7.41 7.52 -22.47
C SER A 391 6.20 7.03 -21.68
N GLN A 392 6.31 5.86 -21.03
CA GLN A 392 5.23 5.33 -20.19
C GLN A 392 4.92 6.25 -19.00
N LEU A 393 5.95 6.85 -18.39
CA LEU A 393 5.77 7.78 -17.29
C LEU A 393 5.04 9.06 -17.74
N ALA A 394 5.32 9.55 -18.96
CA ALA A 394 4.63 10.70 -19.55
C ALA A 394 3.12 10.42 -19.68
N ASP A 395 2.75 9.26 -20.23
CA ASP A 395 1.35 8.86 -20.39
C ASP A 395 0.60 8.82 -19.04
N LYS A 396 1.27 8.33 -17.98
CA LYS A 396 0.68 8.28 -16.62
C LYS A 396 0.59 9.65 -15.96
N LEU A 397 1.57 10.53 -16.19
CA LEU A 397 1.55 11.90 -15.69
C LEU A 397 0.46 12.75 -16.36
N PHE A 398 0.16 12.50 -17.64
CA PHE A 398 -0.88 13.22 -18.40
C PHE A 398 -2.29 12.65 -18.20
N GLY A 399 -2.40 11.36 -17.86
CA GLY A 399 -3.69 10.68 -17.74
C GLY A 399 -4.49 11.10 -16.50
N ASP A 400 -3.99 10.77 -15.31
CA ASP A 400 -4.78 10.82 -14.07
C ASP A 400 -4.11 11.72 -13.03
N ALA A 401 -4.66 12.93 -12.86
CA ALA A 401 -4.02 14.05 -12.15
C ALA A 401 -3.73 13.81 -10.65
N THR A 402 -4.24 12.73 -10.04
CA THR A 402 -4.25 12.58 -8.57
C THR A 402 -3.08 11.80 -7.97
N GLN A 403 -2.08 11.41 -8.77
CA GLN A 403 -1.11 10.37 -8.39
C GLN A 403 0.33 10.90 -8.20
N ASN A 404 0.64 11.37 -6.97
CA ASN A 404 1.95 11.90 -6.55
C ASN A 404 3.14 10.94 -6.77
N GLN A 405 2.88 9.63 -6.80
CA GLN A 405 3.93 8.62 -6.89
C GLN A 405 4.67 8.63 -8.24
N TYR A 406 4.02 9.09 -9.32
CA TYR A 406 4.66 9.23 -10.63
C TYR A 406 5.57 10.46 -10.69
N SER A 407 5.17 11.60 -10.11
CA SER A 407 6.04 12.78 -9.99
C SER A 407 7.25 12.49 -9.08
N GLU A 408 7.06 11.75 -7.99
CA GLU A 408 8.18 11.31 -7.14
C GLU A 408 9.11 10.34 -7.88
N CYS A 409 8.56 9.44 -8.70
CA CYS A 409 9.36 8.56 -9.55
C CYS A 409 10.22 9.36 -10.54
N LEU A 410 9.65 10.37 -11.20
CA LEU A 410 10.39 11.28 -12.09
C LEU A 410 11.52 11.99 -11.31
N TYR A 411 11.24 12.48 -10.11
CA TYR A 411 12.22 13.14 -9.26
C TYR A 411 13.41 12.22 -8.92
N ILE A 412 13.13 10.98 -8.51
CA ILE A 412 14.17 10.01 -8.15
C ILE A 412 14.99 9.61 -9.40
N LEU A 413 14.36 9.42 -10.56
CA LEU A 413 15.06 9.16 -11.83
C LEU A 413 16.00 10.32 -12.17
N CYS A 414 15.50 11.55 -12.12
CA CYS A 414 16.28 12.78 -12.36
C CYS A 414 17.45 12.91 -11.38
N LYS A 415 17.25 12.57 -10.10
CA LYS A 415 18.28 12.66 -9.05
C LYS A 415 19.34 11.57 -9.18
N GLN A 416 18.92 10.34 -9.46
CA GLN A 416 19.80 9.17 -9.39
C GLN A 416 20.46 8.81 -10.72
N ALA A 417 19.85 9.15 -11.86
CA ALA A 417 20.38 8.86 -13.20
C ALA A 417 20.36 10.10 -14.14
N PRO A 418 20.84 11.28 -13.71
CA PRO A 418 20.65 12.54 -14.44
C PRO A 418 21.20 12.52 -15.86
N VAL A 419 22.37 11.89 -16.07
CA VAL A 419 23.06 11.85 -17.37
C VAL A 419 22.29 11.03 -18.41
N VAL A 420 21.66 9.93 -17.99
CA VAL A 420 20.87 9.07 -18.91
C VAL A 420 19.58 9.78 -19.30
N ILE A 421 18.88 10.35 -18.31
CA ILE A 421 17.60 11.02 -18.50
C ILE A 421 17.74 12.28 -19.37
N GLU A 422 18.81 13.05 -19.20
CA GLU A 422 19.06 14.28 -19.96
C GLU A 422 19.17 14.05 -21.48
N ARG A 423 19.72 12.90 -21.88
CA ARG A 423 19.88 12.52 -23.30
C ARG A 423 18.56 12.11 -23.95
N CYS A 424 17.56 11.71 -23.17
CA CYS A 424 16.29 11.22 -23.70
C CYS A 424 15.39 12.37 -24.18
N PRO A 425 14.91 12.38 -25.43
CA PRO A 425 14.01 13.44 -25.92
C PRO A 425 12.64 13.45 -25.19
N GLN A 426 12.25 12.34 -24.58
CA GLN A 426 10.99 12.20 -23.84
C GLN A 426 10.87 13.18 -22.67
N ILE A 427 11.99 13.61 -22.06
CA ILE A 427 11.94 14.59 -20.97
C ILE A 427 11.37 15.93 -21.45
N VAL A 428 11.65 16.33 -22.70
CA VAL A 428 11.11 17.52 -23.33
C VAL A 428 9.61 17.36 -23.54
N LEU A 429 9.16 16.19 -24.00
CA LEU A 429 7.73 15.89 -24.17
C LEU A 429 6.96 15.94 -22.84
N ILE A 430 7.55 15.43 -21.76
CA ILE A 430 6.97 15.52 -20.41
C ILE A 430 6.77 16.99 -20.03
N VAL A 431 7.78 17.83 -20.23
CA VAL A 431 7.70 19.27 -19.91
C VAL A 431 6.66 19.98 -20.78
N GLU A 432 6.58 19.69 -22.08
CA GLU A 432 5.64 20.32 -23.01
C GLU A 432 4.19 19.89 -22.81
N GLY A 433 3.94 18.65 -22.37
CA GLY A 433 2.59 18.12 -22.16
C GLY A 433 1.98 18.42 -20.78
N CYS A 434 2.75 18.97 -19.83
CA CYS A 434 2.26 19.30 -18.49
C CYS A 434 1.14 20.36 -18.51
N GLN A 435 -0.07 19.97 -18.09
CA GLN A 435 -1.23 20.87 -17.93
C GLN A 435 -1.90 20.66 -16.56
N GLY A 436 -2.54 21.70 -16.01
CA GLY A 436 -3.32 21.62 -14.77
C GLY A 436 -2.54 21.84 -13.45
N PRO A 437 -3.20 21.65 -12.29
CA PRO A 437 -2.65 21.99 -10.97
C PRO A 437 -1.52 21.05 -10.49
N ASP A 438 -1.50 19.79 -10.91
CA ASP A 438 -0.48 18.81 -10.50
C ASP A 438 0.82 18.93 -11.30
N ALA A 439 0.83 19.69 -12.40
CA ALA A 439 2.03 20.00 -13.16
C ALA A 439 3.10 20.75 -12.32
N VAL A 440 2.71 21.43 -11.24
CA VAL A 440 3.64 22.04 -10.27
C VAL A 440 4.57 20.98 -9.67
N LYS A 441 4.04 19.80 -9.31
CA LYS A 441 4.84 18.71 -8.76
C LYS A 441 5.78 18.10 -9.80
N THR A 442 5.33 18.03 -11.05
CA THR A 442 6.17 17.58 -12.17
C THR A 442 7.33 18.55 -12.41
N PHE A 443 7.10 19.86 -12.32
CA PHE A 443 8.19 20.85 -12.41
C PHE A 443 9.17 20.74 -11.25
N GLU A 444 8.68 20.60 -10.01
CA GLU A 444 9.51 20.34 -8.83
C GLU A 444 10.32 19.04 -8.97
N ALA A 445 9.78 18.01 -9.61
CA ALA A 445 10.49 16.77 -9.87
C ALA A 445 11.72 16.94 -10.80
N LEU A 446 11.74 17.99 -11.63
CA LEU A 446 12.86 18.30 -12.52
C LEU A 446 14.02 19.02 -11.82
N LYS A 447 13.84 19.44 -10.56
CA LYS A 447 14.86 20.13 -9.74
C LYS A 447 16.28 19.57 -9.90
N PRO A 448 16.52 18.24 -9.87
CA PRO A 448 17.89 17.70 -9.99
C PRO A 448 18.53 17.93 -11.36
N LEU A 449 17.73 18.09 -12.44
CA LEU A 449 18.21 18.33 -13.80
C LEU A 449 18.43 19.81 -14.12
N LEU A 450 17.71 20.73 -13.46
CA LEU A 450 17.80 22.17 -13.76
C LEU A 450 19.21 22.78 -13.66
N PRO A 451 20.09 22.40 -12.71
CA PRO A 451 21.47 22.87 -12.68
C PRO A 451 22.35 22.30 -13.81
N PHE A 452 21.95 21.16 -14.40
CA PHE A 452 22.78 20.36 -15.28
C PHE A 452 22.40 20.48 -16.76
N SER A 453 21.10 20.56 -17.08
CA SER A 453 20.58 20.52 -18.46
C SER A 453 20.01 21.87 -18.90
N GLU A 454 20.75 22.58 -19.76
CA GLU A 454 20.26 23.81 -20.39
C GLU A 454 19.02 23.54 -21.26
N ARG A 455 19.00 22.41 -21.98
CA ARG A 455 17.88 21.99 -22.82
C ARG A 455 16.57 21.88 -22.04
N THR A 456 16.62 21.25 -20.87
CA THR A 456 15.44 21.08 -20.00
C THR A 456 14.97 22.44 -19.47
N ARG A 457 15.91 23.30 -19.04
CA ARG A 457 15.62 24.66 -18.58
C ARG A 457 14.97 25.50 -19.67
N ASP A 458 15.54 25.54 -20.87
CA ASP A 458 15.04 26.36 -21.97
C ASP A 458 13.66 25.91 -22.44
N THR A 459 13.41 24.59 -22.45
CA THR A 459 12.08 24.01 -22.71
C THR A 459 11.07 24.44 -21.65
N LEU A 460 11.43 24.31 -20.36
CA LEU A 460 10.56 24.72 -19.26
C LEU A 460 10.21 26.21 -19.33
N LEU A 461 11.19 27.07 -19.61
CA LEU A 461 10.98 28.51 -19.76
C LEU A 461 10.08 28.82 -20.96
N LYS A 462 10.26 28.15 -22.10
CA LYS A 462 9.39 28.28 -23.28
C LYS A 462 7.94 27.91 -22.95
N VAL A 463 7.74 26.80 -22.26
CA VAL A 463 6.42 26.33 -21.82
C VAL A 463 5.79 27.31 -20.82
N CYS A 464 6.55 27.81 -19.85
CA CYS A 464 6.07 28.83 -18.90
C CYS A 464 5.65 30.11 -19.62
N ARG A 465 6.48 30.65 -20.53
CA ARG A 465 6.15 31.84 -21.33
C ARG A 465 4.83 31.67 -22.09
N LYS A 466 4.58 30.49 -22.68
CA LYS A 466 3.30 30.20 -23.34
C LYS A 466 2.12 30.22 -22.37
N HIS A 467 2.27 29.59 -21.20
CA HIS A 467 1.22 29.52 -20.19
C HIS A 467 0.91 30.86 -19.51
N LEU A 468 1.88 31.77 -19.42
CA LEU A 468 1.69 33.10 -18.84
C LEU A 468 0.63 33.95 -19.56
N TYR A 469 0.44 33.73 -20.86
CA TYR A 469 -0.56 34.42 -21.70
C TYR A 469 -1.86 33.62 -21.89
N SER A 470 -1.99 32.47 -21.21
CA SER A 470 -3.25 31.71 -21.23
C SER A 470 -4.38 32.50 -20.60
N GLY A 471 -5.62 32.31 -21.08
CA GLY A 471 -6.82 32.92 -20.50
C GLY A 471 -7.18 32.37 -19.11
N ASP A 472 -6.74 31.16 -18.76
CA ASP A 472 -7.03 30.50 -17.49
C ASP A 472 -5.97 30.84 -16.42
N SER A 473 -6.41 31.39 -15.29
CA SER A 473 -5.58 31.75 -14.14
C SER A 473 -4.73 30.58 -13.60
N ARG A 474 -5.22 29.33 -13.73
CA ARG A 474 -4.49 28.13 -13.29
C ARG A 474 -3.21 27.91 -14.09
N HIS A 475 -3.25 28.14 -15.40
CA HIS A 475 -2.08 28.03 -16.26
C HIS A 475 -1.08 29.16 -15.98
N ARG A 476 -1.57 30.37 -15.71
CA ARG A 476 -0.72 31.50 -15.31
C ARG A 476 0.00 31.23 -13.99
N ARG A 477 -0.71 30.68 -12.99
CA ARG A 477 -0.11 30.24 -11.72
C ARG A 477 0.95 29.15 -11.92
N LEU A 478 0.68 28.17 -12.77
CA LEU A 478 1.66 27.14 -13.14
C LEU A 478 2.91 27.73 -13.78
N SER A 479 2.76 28.73 -14.66
CA SER A 479 3.90 29.45 -15.24
C SER A 479 4.76 30.13 -14.18
N VAL A 480 4.13 30.80 -13.20
CA VAL A 480 4.88 31.43 -12.10
C VAL A 480 5.63 30.38 -11.29
N SER A 481 5.00 29.24 -11.00
CA SER A 481 5.67 28.11 -10.34
C SER A 481 6.90 27.63 -11.09
N GLY A 482 6.81 27.44 -12.42
CA GLY A 482 7.94 27.01 -13.23
C GLY A 482 9.09 28.03 -13.25
N PHE A 483 8.79 29.33 -13.38
CA PHE A 483 9.81 30.39 -13.28
C PHE A 483 10.49 30.42 -11.91
N LEU A 484 9.72 30.33 -10.83
CA LEU A 484 10.23 30.30 -9.46
C LEU A 484 11.03 29.02 -9.16
N CYS A 485 10.67 27.88 -9.76
CA CYS A 485 11.41 26.62 -9.66
C CYS A 485 12.79 26.73 -10.32
N VAL A 486 12.86 27.32 -11.53
CA VAL A 486 14.13 27.62 -12.21
C VAL A 486 14.98 28.56 -11.34
N LEU A 487 14.40 29.65 -10.83
CA LEU A 487 15.10 30.57 -9.93
C LEU A 487 15.61 29.88 -8.67
N ARG A 488 14.88 28.94 -8.08
CA ARG A 488 15.29 28.28 -6.83
C ARG A 488 16.45 27.31 -7.01
N HIS A 489 16.52 26.61 -8.15
CA HIS A 489 17.38 25.44 -8.28
C HIS A 489 18.58 25.59 -9.22
N THR A 490 18.60 26.63 -10.05
CA THR A 490 19.78 26.95 -10.87
C THR A 490 20.82 27.69 -10.04
N ARG A 491 22.10 27.30 -10.16
CA ARG A 491 23.19 27.95 -9.42
C ARG A 491 23.51 29.31 -10.05
N LEU A 492 23.49 30.35 -9.23
CA LEU A 492 24.25 31.58 -9.50
C LEU A 492 25.60 31.35 -8.84
N SER A 493 26.70 31.26 -9.59
CA SER A 493 28.02 31.06 -8.96
C SER A 493 28.35 32.28 -8.12
N SER A 494 28.82 32.05 -6.88
CA SER A 494 29.28 33.07 -5.95
C SER A 494 30.20 34.08 -6.63
N TRP A 495 29.88 35.35 -6.42
CA TRP A 495 30.74 36.49 -6.66
C TRP A 495 31.89 36.37 -5.65
N SER A 496 33.03 35.80 -6.02
CA SER A 496 34.22 36.00 -5.20
C SER A 496 34.65 37.45 -5.40
N GLU A 497 34.49 38.27 -4.37
CA GLU A 497 35.06 39.60 -4.26
C GLU A 497 36.58 39.53 -4.46
N SER A 498 37.04 39.73 -5.69
CA SER A 498 38.39 40.18 -6.06
C SER A 498 38.57 40.17 -7.57
N SER A 499 37.97 41.13 -8.25
CA SER A 499 38.58 41.81 -9.41
C SER A 499 37.69 42.97 -9.81
N GLN A 500 38.35 44.11 -10.07
CA GLN A 500 37.76 45.43 -10.23
C GLN A 500 36.68 45.52 -11.32
N PRO A 501 35.70 46.44 -11.17
CA PRO A 501 34.73 46.74 -12.21
C PRO A 501 35.27 47.84 -13.12
N GLU A 502 35.91 47.49 -14.23
CA GLU A 502 36.13 48.46 -15.32
C GLU A 502 35.71 47.88 -16.68
N SER A 503 34.72 48.57 -17.28
CA SER A 503 34.26 48.53 -18.68
C SER A 503 33.20 47.49 -19.11
N ALA A 504 31.93 47.72 -18.75
CA ALA A 504 30.77 46.96 -19.24
C ALA A 504 30.36 47.20 -20.72
N HIS A 505 31.22 47.76 -21.58
CA HIS A 505 30.80 48.20 -22.92
C HIS A 505 31.59 47.65 -24.13
N SER A 506 32.53 46.72 -23.98
CA SER A 506 33.25 46.19 -25.15
C SER A 506 33.67 44.71 -25.06
N TYR A 507 32.73 43.81 -24.74
CA TYR A 507 33.01 42.36 -24.73
C TYR A 507 32.39 41.56 -25.90
N LEU A 508 31.63 42.21 -26.79
CA LEU A 508 30.91 41.52 -27.87
C LEU A 508 31.75 41.22 -29.13
N THR A 509 32.97 41.76 -29.28
CA THR A 509 33.68 41.74 -30.59
C THR A 509 35.06 41.07 -30.62
N GLN A 510 35.54 40.45 -29.53
CA GLN A 510 36.83 39.73 -29.51
C GLN A 510 36.69 38.25 -29.11
N LEU A 511 35.61 37.59 -29.54
CA LEU A 511 35.36 36.17 -29.23
C LEU A 511 36.11 35.16 -30.12
N ALA A 512 36.99 35.58 -31.04
CA ALA A 512 37.50 34.71 -32.11
C ALA A 512 38.88 34.05 -31.91
N VAL A 513 39.72 34.44 -30.93
CA VAL A 513 41.06 33.82 -30.80
C VAL A 513 41.45 33.68 -29.32
N ASP A 514 41.97 32.51 -28.94
CA ASP A 514 42.50 32.06 -27.61
C ASP A 514 41.58 31.29 -26.60
N VAL A 515 41.30 29.99 -26.88
CA VAL A 515 41.93 28.77 -26.30
C VAL A 515 42.52 28.88 -24.87
N HIS A 516 42.26 28.08 -23.81
CA HIS A 516 41.49 26.87 -23.48
C HIS A 516 41.17 26.85 -21.94
N SER A 517 40.07 26.20 -21.55
CA SER A 517 39.66 25.73 -20.19
C SER A 517 38.80 26.59 -19.23
N ASN A 518 38.79 27.93 -19.28
CA ASN A 518 38.01 28.76 -18.33
C ASN A 518 36.76 29.47 -18.91
N ARG A 519 36.49 29.31 -20.22
CA ARG A 519 35.47 30.08 -20.94
C ARG A 519 34.04 29.56 -20.78
N ASP A 520 33.84 28.24 -20.59
CA ASP A 520 32.50 27.66 -20.42
C ASP A 520 31.86 28.09 -19.09
N ALA A 521 32.66 28.21 -18.03
CA ALA A 521 32.18 28.72 -16.74
C ALA A 521 31.78 30.19 -16.82
N VAL A 522 32.61 31.05 -17.43
CA VAL A 522 32.33 32.50 -17.54
C VAL A 522 31.14 32.78 -18.47
N ASN A 523 31.03 32.08 -19.60
CA ASN A 523 29.89 32.19 -20.52
C ASN A 523 28.58 31.70 -19.87
N SER A 524 28.62 30.59 -19.11
CA SER A 524 27.45 30.09 -18.39
C SER A 524 27.01 31.06 -17.28
N ARG A 525 27.94 31.72 -16.59
CA ARG A 525 27.66 32.72 -15.55
C ARG A 525 26.88 33.91 -16.08
N VAL A 526 27.41 34.59 -17.10
CA VAL A 526 26.77 35.77 -17.71
C VAL A 526 25.42 35.40 -18.31
N ARG A 527 25.30 34.20 -18.90
CA ARG A 527 24.03 33.69 -19.44
C ARG A 527 23.00 33.41 -18.34
N ASN A 528 23.39 32.80 -17.22
CA ASN A 528 22.48 32.54 -16.10
C ASN A 528 21.99 33.84 -15.44
N GLU A 529 22.86 34.84 -15.31
CA GLU A 529 22.51 36.16 -14.78
C GLU A 529 21.51 36.88 -15.69
N SER A 530 21.79 36.95 -17.00
CA SER A 530 20.85 37.54 -17.97
C SER A 530 19.48 36.82 -17.98
N LEU A 531 19.48 35.50 -17.84
CA LEU A 531 18.27 34.68 -17.73
C LEU A 531 17.49 34.96 -16.44
N PHE A 532 18.17 35.15 -15.30
CA PHE A 532 17.48 35.53 -14.07
C PHE A 532 16.86 36.92 -14.15
N MET A 533 17.56 37.89 -14.73
CA MET A 533 17.03 39.23 -14.94
C MET A 533 15.83 39.22 -15.89
N GLU A 534 15.88 38.41 -16.95
CA GLU A 534 14.72 38.19 -17.82
C GLU A 534 13.54 37.58 -17.05
N ILE A 535 13.77 36.58 -16.20
CA ILE A 535 12.71 36.01 -15.35
C ILE A 535 12.15 37.05 -14.40
N VAL A 536 12.98 37.85 -13.72
CA VAL A 536 12.52 38.93 -12.82
C VAL A 536 11.67 39.96 -13.59
N SER A 537 12.08 40.33 -14.82
CA SER A 537 11.27 41.19 -15.69
C SER A 537 9.92 40.56 -16.05
N ILE A 538 9.86 39.24 -16.25
CA ILE A 538 8.61 38.51 -16.49
C ILE A 538 7.74 38.49 -15.22
N LEU A 539 8.34 38.27 -14.04
CA LEU A 539 7.63 38.26 -12.75
C LEU A 539 6.98 39.63 -12.45
N ARG A 540 7.58 40.74 -12.89
CA ARG A 540 6.98 42.08 -12.80
C ARG A 540 5.62 42.16 -13.52
N ARG A 541 5.42 41.41 -14.62
CA ARG A 541 4.13 41.34 -15.33
C ARG A 541 3.09 40.55 -14.56
N CYS A 542 3.50 39.59 -13.72
CA CYS A 542 2.59 38.81 -12.87
C CYS A 542 1.88 39.68 -11.82
N LEU A 543 2.47 40.82 -11.42
CA LEU A 543 1.86 41.78 -10.49
C LEU A 543 0.65 42.51 -11.08
N VAL A 544 0.41 42.41 -12.39
CA VAL A 544 -0.76 43.00 -13.09
C VAL A 544 -1.85 41.94 -13.34
N GLN A 545 -1.59 40.67 -13.03
CA GLN A 545 -2.54 39.56 -13.25
C GLN A 545 -3.52 39.39 -12.08
N ASP A 546 -4.35 38.35 -12.10
CA ASP A 546 -5.35 38.11 -11.05
C ASP A 546 -4.73 37.89 -9.66
N VAL A 547 -5.53 38.10 -8.62
CA VAL A 547 -5.16 37.91 -7.21
C VAL A 547 -4.52 36.55 -6.94
N ALA A 548 -5.03 35.47 -7.52
CA ALA A 548 -4.51 34.12 -7.29
C ALA A 548 -3.05 33.96 -7.76
N VAL A 549 -2.65 34.67 -8.83
CA VAL A 549 -1.26 34.68 -9.33
C VAL A 549 -0.38 35.53 -8.42
N LYS A 550 -0.86 36.71 -8.01
CA LYS A 550 -0.15 37.60 -7.08
C LYS A 550 0.11 36.93 -5.74
N GLN A 551 -0.91 36.32 -5.12
CA GLN A 551 -0.79 35.59 -3.87
C GLN A 551 0.28 34.49 -3.98
N TYR A 552 0.24 33.68 -5.04
CA TYR A 552 1.22 32.61 -5.23
C TYR A 552 2.64 33.14 -5.42
N LEU A 553 2.81 34.25 -6.15
CA LEU A 553 4.11 34.91 -6.31
C LEU A 553 4.65 35.38 -4.95
N TYR A 554 3.84 36.09 -4.16
CA TYR A 554 4.23 36.61 -2.85
C TYR A 554 4.61 35.49 -1.86
N THR A 555 3.88 34.37 -1.86
CA THR A 555 4.19 33.24 -0.98
C THR A 555 5.53 32.56 -1.31
N GLU A 556 5.90 32.46 -2.60
CA GLU A 556 7.02 31.60 -3.02
C GLU A 556 8.29 32.35 -3.43
N ILE A 557 8.21 33.64 -3.80
CA ILE A 557 9.35 34.39 -4.36
C ILE A 557 10.54 34.48 -3.40
N TYR A 558 10.30 34.73 -2.10
CA TYR A 558 11.36 34.81 -1.10
C TYR A 558 12.10 33.48 -0.98
N ASN A 559 11.37 32.37 -0.84
CA ASN A 559 11.96 31.03 -0.74
C ASN A 559 12.74 30.61 -2.00
N SER A 560 12.44 31.19 -3.16
CA SER A 560 13.18 30.95 -4.41
C SER A 560 14.45 31.79 -4.57
N VAL A 561 14.60 32.89 -3.84
CA VAL A 561 15.67 33.88 -4.09
C VAL A 561 16.49 34.23 -2.84
N LYS A 562 16.11 33.76 -1.65
CA LYS A 562 16.81 34.04 -0.39
C LYS A 562 18.34 33.80 -0.46
N ASP A 563 18.78 32.77 -1.17
CA ASP A 563 20.20 32.40 -1.29
C ASP A 563 20.93 33.11 -2.46
N LYS A 564 20.29 34.10 -3.11
CA LYS A 564 20.78 34.76 -4.33
C LYS A 564 20.78 36.29 -4.21
N ALA A 565 21.77 36.83 -3.50
CA ALA A 565 21.91 38.26 -3.22
C ALA A 565 21.85 39.17 -4.47
N ALA A 566 22.41 38.74 -5.61
CA ALA A 566 22.43 39.53 -6.85
C ALA A 566 21.03 39.89 -7.39
N LEU A 567 20.00 39.12 -7.05
CA LEU A 567 18.62 39.39 -7.49
C LEU A 567 17.83 40.24 -6.49
N HIS A 568 18.39 40.48 -5.29
CA HIS A 568 17.67 41.19 -4.23
C HIS A 568 17.38 42.63 -4.62
N GLU A 569 18.31 43.32 -5.29
CA GLU A 569 18.11 44.70 -5.75
C GLU A 569 16.88 44.83 -6.65
N SER A 570 16.85 44.07 -7.76
CA SER A 570 15.78 44.17 -8.75
C SER A 570 14.43 43.69 -8.22
N ILE A 571 14.41 42.74 -7.28
CA ILE A 571 13.18 42.30 -6.63
C ILE A 571 12.69 43.34 -5.63
N LEU A 572 13.57 43.93 -4.82
CA LEU A 572 13.20 44.99 -3.88
C LEU A 572 12.69 46.23 -4.62
N GLU A 573 13.33 46.62 -5.72
CA GLU A 573 12.83 47.66 -6.63
C GLU A 573 11.43 47.31 -7.15
N MET A 574 11.25 46.09 -7.67
CA MET A 574 9.95 45.62 -8.18
C MET A 574 8.85 45.67 -7.11
N LEU A 575 9.14 45.25 -5.88
CA LEU A 575 8.20 45.28 -4.77
C LEU A 575 7.92 46.72 -4.30
N ASN A 576 8.94 47.57 -4.25
CA ASN A 576 8.81 48.98 -3.90
C ASN A 576 7.94 49.74 -4.91
N ASP A 577 8.18 49.57 -6.21
CA ASP A 577 7.41 50.21 -7.28
C ASP A 577 5.93 49.79 -7.23
N HIS A 578 5.67 48.53 -6.87
CA HIS A 578 4.31 48.02 -6.77
C HIS A 578 3.62 48.49 -5.49
N LEU A 579 4.31 48.47 -4.34
CA LEU A 579 3.78 48.98 -3.07
C LEU A 579 3.45 50.48 -3.16
N SER A 580 4.30 51.26 -3.84
CA SER A 580 4.13 52.72 -3.99
C SER A 580 2.81 53.12 -4.65
N LYS A 581 2.18 52.23 -5.43
CA LYS A 581 0.86 52.46 -6.06
C LYS A 581 -0.29 52.47 -5.05
N TYR A 582 -0.09 51.82 -3.91
CA TYR A 582 -1.09 51.68 -2.84
C TYR A 582 -0.74 52.57 -1.63
N LEU A 583 0.20 53.50 -1.80
CA LEU A 583 0.59 54.50 -0.82
C LEU A 583 0.24 55.91 -1.32
N PRO A 584 0.01 56.88 -0.43
CA PRO A 584 -0.23 58.27 -0.82
C PRO A 584 0.99 58.91 -1.51
N GLN A 585 0.76 59.91 -2.37
CA GLN A 585 1.77 60.54 -3.23
C GLN A 585 2.96 61.20 -2.49
N GLU A 586 2.83 61.49 -1.19
CA GLU A 586 3.89 62.09 -0.37
C GLU A 586 4.70 61.04 0.43
N GLY A 587 4.40 59.74 0.32
CA GLY A 587 5.01 58.72 1.18
C GLY A 587 4.67 58.91 2.67
N GLU A 588 3.59 59.64 2.92
CA GLU A 588 3.02 59.97 4.23
C GLU A 588 1.69 59.22 4.38
N GLY A 589 1.64 58.27 5.32
CA GLY A 589 0.39 57.72 5.84
C GLY A 589 -0.24 56.53 5.10
N ALA A 590 -1.12 55.84 5.83
CA ALA A 590 -2.04 54.73 5.52
C ALA A 590 -2.15 54.19 4.07
N VAL A 591 -2.15 52.85 3.96
CA VAL A 591 -2.44 52.09 2.74
C VAL A 591 -3.80 52.47 2.13
N LEU A 592 -3.83 52.73 0.82
CA LEU A 592 -5.04 53.06 0.06
C LEU A 592 -5.93 51.83 -0.16
N MET A 593 -6.71 51.46 0.84
CA MET A 593 -7.54 50.24 0.82
C MET A 593 -8.60 50.21 -0.29
N ASN A 594 -9.08 51.38 -0.73
CA ASN A 594 -10.05 51.48 -1.82
C ASN A 594 -9.48 51.00 -3.17
N ASP A 595 -8.15 51.07 -3.34
CA ASP A 595 -7.48 50.62 -4.56
C ASP A 595 -7.19 49.12 -4.55
N CYS A 596 -7.29 48.48 -3.36
CA CYS A 596 -7.11 47.04 -3.18
C CYS A 596 -8.39 46.24 -3.49
N VAL A 597 -9.55 46.88 -3.65
CA VAL A 597 -10.87 46.25 -3.85
C VAL A 597 -11.57 46.86 -5.05
N SER A 598 -12.18 46.02 -5.90
CA SER A 598 -12.98 46.50 -7.03
C SER A 598 -14.29 47.15 -6.57
N SER A 599 -14.90 47.95 -7.44
CA SER A 599 -16.24 48.54 -7.20
C SER A 599 -17.34 47.49 -6.98
N ASN A 600 -17.10 46.23 -7.34
CA ASN A 600 -18.00 45.09 -7.14
C ASN A 600 -17.73 44.32 -5.83
N GLY A 601 -16.75 44.74 -5.03
CA GLY A 601 -16.36 44.07 -3.78
C GLY A 601 -15.40 42.89 -3.94
N GLU A 602 -14.92 42.60 -5.16
CA GLU A 602 -13.88 41.59 -5.38
C GLU A 602 -12.50 42.14 -5.01
N LEU A 603 -11.69 41.35 -4.29
CA LEU A 603 -10.31 41.70 -3.96
C LEU A 603 -9.48 41.81 -5.24
N LEU A 604 -8.67 42.87 -5.36
CA LEU A 604 -7.75 43.11 -6.50
C LEU A 604 -6.27 42.99 -6.10
N GLU A 605 -5.93 43.37 -4.87
CA GLU A 605 -4.56 43.28 -4.35
C GLU A 605 -4.55 42.64 -2.95
N PRO A 606 -3.86 41.50 -2.78
CA PRO A 606 -3.69 40.85 -1.48
C PRO A 606 -2.57 41.53 -0.68
N ILE A 607 -2.78 42.78 -0.27
CA ILE A 607 -1.73 43.65 0.31
C ILE A 607 -1.03 43.05 1.55
N GLY A 608 -1.73 42.27 2.38
CA GLY A 608 -1.12 41.58 3.52
C GLY A 608 -0.02 40.59 3.12
N TYR A 609 -0.19 39.88 2.00
CA TYR A 609 0.84 38.99 1.47
C TYR A 609 2.02 39.78 0.89
N LEU A 610 1.77 40.91 0.21
CA LEU A 610 2.82 41.79 -0.30
C LEU A 610 3.69 42.34 0.84
N LEU A 611 3.07 42.86 1.90
CA LEU A 611 3.77 43.38 3.08
C LEU A 611 4.60 42.28 3.76
N PHE A 612 4.08 41.05 3.84
CA PHE A 612 4.81 39.93 4.41
C PHE A 612 6.03 39.53 3.56
N THR A 613 5.89 39.48 2.23
CA THR A 613 7.03 39.22 1.34
C THR A 613 8.11 40.29 1.49
N ILE A 614 7.72 41.57 1.58
CA ILE A 614 8.67 42.66 1.83
C ILE A 614 9.35 42.45 3.19
N ALA A 615 8.59 42.12 4.24
CA ALA A 615 9.14 41.84 5.56
C ALA A 615 10.20 40.72 5.53
N GLN A 616 9.99 39.65 4.76
CA GLN A 616 10.96 38.57 4.62
C GLN A 616 12.30 39.03 4.02
N PHE A 617 12.27 39.89 2.99
CA PHE A 617 13.51 40.45 2.39
C PHE A 617 14.20 41.51 3.26
N LEU A 618 13.48 42.11 4.21
CA LEU A 618 14.01 43.09 5.18
C LEU A 618 14.59 42.44 6.46
N ARG A 619 14.68 41.11 6.51
CA ARG A 619 15.29 40.40 7.64
C ARG A 619 16.79 40.74 7.76
N ASN A 620 17.27 40.91 8.99
CA ASN A 620 18.70 41.07 9.28
C ASN A 620 19.42 39.73 9.00
N SER A 621 20.49 39.74 8.21
CA SER A 621 21.34 38.57 7.98
C SER A 621 22.18 38.27 9.22
N ASP A 622 22.25 37.01 9.64
CA ASP A 622 23.03 36.57 10.80
C ASP A 622 24.57 36.69 10.58
N ASP A 623 25.02 36.98 9.35
CA ASP A 623 26.43 37.11 8.93
C ASP A 623 26.98 38.55 8.93
N GLU A 624 26.20 39.56 9.33
CA GLU A 624 26.78 40.91 9.53
C GLU A 624 27.53 40.96 10.87
N SER A 625 28.65 40.24 10.95
CA SER A 625 29.64 40.43 11.99
C SER A 625 30.31 41.79 11.81
N ASP A 626 29.97 42.74 12.69
CA ASP A 626 30.84 43.72 13.35
C ASP A 626 32.04 44.34 12.60
N ASP A 627 31.96 44.63 11.30
CA ASP A 627 32.91 45.54 10.64
C ASP A 627 32.34 46.97 10.59
N ILE A 628 32.17 47.56 11.77
CA ILE A 628 31.72 48.96 12.00
C ILE A 628 32.78 49.99 11.58
N LEU A 629 33.93 49.59 11.03
CA LEU A 629 35.06 50.51 10.74
C LEU A 629 35.38 50.74 9.26
N SER A 630 34.47 50.42 8.34
CA SER A 630 34.49 51.05 7.03
C SER A 630 33.08 51.45 6.64
N SER A 631 32.89 52.69 6.19
CA SER A 631 31.67 53.14 5.51
C SER A 631 31.89 52.92 4.01
N PRO A 632 31.48 51.80 3.40
CA PRO A 632 31.43 51.72 1.95
C PRO A 632 30.20 52.52 1.48
N PRO A 633 30.15 52.94 0.20
CA PRO A 633 28.95 53.54 -0.36
C PRO A 633 27.74 52.61 -0.15
N GLU A 634 26.58 53.17 0.23
CA GLU A 634 25.34 52.42 0.40
C GLU A 634 25.08 51.60 -0.86
N SER A 635 25.18 50.27 -0.77
CA SER A 635 24.81 49.41 -1.88
C SER A 635 23.34 49.69 -2.25
N PRO A 636 22.94 49.62 -3.54
CA PRO A 636 21.56 49.86 -3.95
C PRO A 636 20.56 48.92 -3.26
N VAL A 637 20.99 47.71 -2.89
CA VAL A 637 20.22 46.79 -2.04
C VAL A 637 19.96 47.40 -0.66
N THR A 638 21.00 47.96 -0.02
CA THR A 638 20.90 48.66 1.27
C THR A 638 19.99 49.88 1.16
N TYR A 639 20.06 50.65 0.07
CA TYR A 639 19.15 51.78 -0.19
C TYR A 639 17.68 51.35 -0.20
N TYR A 640 17.32 50.33 -0.99
CA TYR A 640 15.95 49.84 -1.04
C TYR A 640 15.51 49.20 0.29
N LYS A 641 16.39 48.47 0.98
CA LYS A 641 16.13 47.95 2.32
C LYS A 641 15.83 49.07 3.32
N ASN A 642 16.63 50.13 3.34
CA ASN A 642 16.44 51.29 4.22
C ASN A 642 15.13 52.02 3.89
N LYS A 643 14.90 52.33 2.61
CA LYS A 643 13.68 53.00 2.13
C LYS A 643 12.42 52.21 2.49
N LEU A 644 12.39 50.92 2.19
CA LEU A 644 11.25 50.05 2.53
C LEU A 644 11.12 49.87 4.05
N THR A 645 12.21 49.82 4.80
CA THR A 645 12.15 49.79 6.27
C THR A 645 11.52 51.06 6.84
N THR A 646 11.87 52.24 6.33
CA THR A 646 11.21 53.50 6.71
C THR A 646 9.73 53.49 6.38
N VAL A 647 9.36 53.02 5.19
CA VAL A 647 7.95 52.88 4.77
C VAL A 647 7.22 51.92 5.70
N MET A 648 7.77 50.74 5.98
CA MET A 648 7.18 49.76 6.89
C MET A 648 7.07 50.29 8.33
N GLN A 649 8.04 51.08 8.80
CA GLN A 649 8.00 51.71 10.13
C GLN A 649 6.91 52.77 10.24
N LYS A 650 6.69 53.58 9.19
CA LYS A 650 5.56 54.52 9.13
C LYS A 650 4.22 53.78 9.14
N ILE A 651 4.10 52.71 8.34
CA ILE A 651 2.96 51.78 8.38
C ILE A 651 2.94 50.96 9.70
N CYS A 652 3.84 51.16 10.67
CA CYS A 652 3.74 50.58 12.01
C CYS A 652 3.27 51.60 13.08
N GLN A 653 3.22 52.89 12.75
CA GLN A 653 2.98 53.99 13.70
C GLN A 653 1.58 54.61 13.61
N ASP A 654 0.91 54.51 12.46
CA ASP A 654 -0.45 55.04 12.28
C ASP A 654 -1.49 54.20 13.07
N ASP A 655 -2.47 54.86 13.70
CA ASP A 655 -3.58 54.18 14.39
C ASP A 655 -4.66 53.77 13.38
N TRP A 656 -4.69 52.50 12.97
CA TRP A 656 -5.67 52.00 12.00
C TRP A 656 -6.87 51.32 12.67
N LEU A 657 -8.08 51.77 12.35
CA LEU A 657 -9.33 51.06 12.66
C LEU A 657 -9.91 50.31 11.44
N SER A 658 -9.28 50.45 10.26
CA SER A 658 -9.81 49.99 8.96
C SER A 658 -8.95 48.97 8.21
N ILE A 659 -7.81 48.54 8.77
CA ILE A 659 -6.88 47.63 8.08
C ILE A 659 -7.40 46.19 8.09
N VAL A 660 -7.21 45.47 6.98
CA VAL A 660 -7.51 44.03 6.89
C VAL A 660 -6.57 43.25 7.82
N ASP A 661 -7.17 42.34 8.59
CA ASP A 661 -6.56 41.40 9.55
C ASP A 661 -5.11 40.95 9.20
N LEU A 662 -4.92 40.46 7.96
CA LEU A 662 -3.66 39.96 7.40
C LEU A 662 -2.49 40.97 7.40
N CYS A 663 -2.76 42.28 7.37
CA CYS A 663 -1.69 43.28 7.36
C CYS A 663 -1.05 43.43 8.74
N TYR A 664 -1.85 43.36 9.82
CA TYR A 664 -1.28 43.36 11.17
C TYR A 664 -0.39 42.15 11.40
N GLU A 665 -0.77 40.98 10.89
CA GLU A 665 0.05 39.77 10.94
C GLU A 665 1.39 39.97 10.21
N ALA A 666 1.38 40.62 9.05
CA ALA A 666 2.58 40.94 8.28
C ALA A 666 3.46 42.00 8.99
N LEU A 667 2.87 43.00 9.63
CA LEU A 667 3.61 44.02 10.40
C LEU A 667 4.23 43.44 11.67
N MET A 668 3.51 42.54 12.37
CA MET A 668 4.07 41.78 13.49
C MET A 668 5.25 40.93 13.03
N ALA A 669 5.10 40.23 11.91
CA ALA A 669 6.19 39.45 11.30
C ALA A 669 7.43 40.32 11.01
N HIS A 670 7.24 41.50 10.39
CA HIS A 670 8.31 42.46 10.12
C HIS A 670 9.07 42.85 11.39
N LYS A 671 8.36 43.24 12.44
CA LYS A 671 8.97 43.64 13.73
C LYS A 671 9.73 42.50 14.39
N ILE A 672 9.22 41.27 14.32
CA ILE A 672 9.90 40.08 14.85
C ILE A 672 11.13 39.72 14.02
N MET A 673 11.08 39.86 12.69
CA MET A 673 12.19 39.56 11.79
C MET A 673 13.37 40.54 11.96
N GLN A 674 13.08 41.81 12.28
CA GLN A 674 14.08 42.86 12.55
C GLN A 674 14.62 42.86 13.98
N TRP A 675 14.04 42.07 14.89
CA TRP A 675 14.44 42.05 16.29
C TRP A 675 15.88 41.52 16.44
N ASN A 676 16.76 42.36 16.99
CA ASN A 676 18.12 42.05 17.42
C ASN A 676 18.38 42.58 18.85
N LEU A 677 19.57 42.32 19.41
CA LEU A 677 19.96 42.80 20.75
C LEU A 677 19.94 44.34 20.88
N LEU A 678 20.26 45.04 19.79
CA LEU A 678 20.42 46.50 19.77
C LEU A 678 19.08 47.24 19.60
N THR A 679 18.08 46.61 19.00
CA THR A 679 16.76 47.19 18.70
C THR A 679 15.64 46.30 19.25
N PRO A 680 15.27 46.47 20.53
CA PRO A 680 14.17 45.71 21.11
C PRO A 680 12.84 46.12 20.47
N GLN A 681 12.09 45.14 19.95
CA GLN A 681 10.81 45.38 19.25
C GLN A 681 9.58 44.95 20.07
N ALA A 682 9.76 44.51 21.32
CA ALA A 682 8.71 43.93 22.17
C ALA A 682 7.44 44.80 22.27
N ASP A 683 7.58 46.08 22.64
CA ASP A 683 6.45 47.01 22.77
C ASP A 683 5.70 47.21 21.46
N SER A 684 6.43 47.24 20.34
CA SER A 684 5.84 47.43 19.03
C SER A 684 5.04 46.22 18.57
N VAL A 685 5.54 45.01 18.81
CA VAL A 685 4.81 43.76 18.51
C VAL A 685 3.53 43.70 19.34
N LEU A 686 3.60 44.02 20.64
CA LEU A 686 2.44 44.00 21.53
C LEU A 686 1.40 45.06 21.18
N ARG A 687 1.82 46.25 20.73
CA ARG A 687 0.92 47.31 20.24
C ARG A 687 0.15 46.85 19.00
N LEU A 688 0.85 46.32 18.01
CA LEU A 688 0.25 45.80 16.77
C LEU A 688 -0.72 44.65 17.05
N TYR A 689 -0.35 43.75 17.96
CA TYR A 689 -1.21 42.65 18.39
C TYR A 689 -2.49 43.13 19.09
N LYS A 690 -2.40 44.15 19.98
CA LYS A 690 -3.58 44.73 20.62
C LYS A 690 -4.54 45.32 19.59
N ALA A 691 -4.03 46.03 18.58
CA ALA A 691 -4.84 46.58 17.50
C ALA A 691 -5.50 45.49 16.65
N HIS A 692 -4.75 44.44 16.28
CA HIS A 692 -5.26 43.25 15.59
C HIS A 692 -6.42 42.59 16.36
N ASN A 693 -6.24 42.37 17.66
CA ASN A 693 -7.28 41.77 18.49
C ASN A 693 -8.54 42.64 18.59
N GLN A 694 -8.39 43.96 18.74
CA GLN A 694 -9.53 44.88 18.76
C GLN A 694 -10.32 44.80 17.45
N LEU A 695 -9.63 44.71 16.32
CA LEU A 695 -10.28 44.52 15.02
C LEU A 695 -11.03 43.19 14.94
N LEU A 696 -10.41 42.09 15.37
CA LEU A 696 -11.04 40.79 15.38
C LEU A 696 -12.26 40.75 16.32
N GLU A 697 -12.21 41.41 17.48
CA GLU A 697 -13.35 41.56 18.38
C GLU A 697 -14.49 42.36 17.75
N ASN A 698 -14.17 43.43 17.02
CA ASN A 698 -15.16 44.25 16.31
C ASN A 698 -15.87 43.47 15.17
N THR A 699 -15.23 42.43 14.62
CA THR A 699 -15.85 41.55 13.60
C THR A 699 -16.74 40.45 14.17
N LYS A 700 -16.64 40.15 15.47
CA LYS A 700 -17.53 39.20 16.16
C LYS A 700 -18.86 39.92 16.45
N ALA A 701 -19.94 39.54 15.77
CA ALA A 701 -21.27 40.09 16.07
C ALA A 701 -21.58 40.00 17.58
N PRO A 702 -22.15 41.04 18.22
CA PRO A 702 -22.41 41.02 19.65
C PRO A 702 -23.33 39.84 20.00
N SER A 703 -22.86 38.96 20.88
CA SER A 703 -23.67 37.88 21.42
C SER A 703 -24.88 38.49 22.13
N LYS A 704 -26.09 38.04 21.78
CA LYS A 704 -27.30 38.42 22.52
C LYS A 704 -27.12 37.99 23.97
N VAL A 705 -26.87 38.95 24.85
CA VAL A 705 -26.92 38.75 26.30
C VAL A 705 -28.33 38.31 26.67
N THR A 706 -28.49 37.01 26.94
CA THR A 706 -29.63 36.47 27.66
C THR A 706 -29.61 37.03 29.08
N LYS A 707 -30.45 38.03 29.35
CA LYS A 707 -30.87 38.37 30.71
C LYS A 707 -31.54 37.14 31.33
N LYS A 708 -30.91 36.51 32.32
CA LYS A 708 -31.55 35.55 33.22
C LYS A 708 -31.89 36.25 34.54
N ALA A 709 -33.18 36.11 34.90
CA ALA A 709 -33.73 36.04 36.25
C ALA A 709 -33.54 37.22 37.23
N LYS A 710 -34.59 38.04 37.33
CA LYS A 710 -35.23 38.31 38.63
C LYS A 710 -36.72 38.01 38.48
N ALA A 711 -37.17 36.92 39.10
CA ALA A 711 -38.57 36.61 39.31
C ALA A 711 -38.80 36.58 40.82
N ASN A 712 -39.64 37.51 41.30
CA ASN A 712 -40.66 37.30 42.32
C ASN A 712 -41.32 38.65 42.61
N GLU A 713 -42.50 38.88 42.05
CA GLU A 713 -43.76 38.86 42.80
C GLU A 713 -44.93 39.46 41.98
N THR A 714 -46.04 38.73 42.07
CA THR A 714 -47.46 39.16 42.03
C THR A 714 -48.09 39.81 40.79
N LYS A 715 -49.06 39.05 40.25
CA LYS A 715 -50.46 39.42 39.89
C LYS A 715 -50.68 40.59 38.93
N ASP A 716 -51.24 40.29 37.75
CA ASP A 716 -52.69 40.23 37.50
C ASP A 716 -53.01 40.61 36.05
N SER A 717 -53.78 39.76 35.36
CA SER A 717 -54.77 40.11 34.32
C SER A 717 -54.25 40.83 33.03
N THR A 718 -54.71 40.66 31.81
CA THR A 718 -55.92 40.07 31.24
C THR A 718 -55.69 39.97 29.71
N GLN A 719 -56.21 38.90 29.11
CA GLN A 719 -56.96 38.89 27.84
C GLN A 719 -56.33 39.23 26.46
N LYS A 720 -56.56 38.25 25.57
CA LYS A 720 -57.09 38.34 24.17
C LYS A 720 -56.10 38.25 22.99
N SER A 721 -56.03 37.02 22.49
CA SER A 721 -56.05 36.53 21.10
C SER A 721 -57.11 37.19 20.17
N PRO A 722 -57.26 36.84 18.86
CA PRO A 722 -56.37 36.19 17.86
C PRO A 722 -56.49 36.73 16.40
N ASN A 723 -55.84 36.02 15.45
CA ASN A 723 -56.13 35.89 13.99
C ASN A 723 -55.74 37.08 13.09
N GLU A 724 -55.31 36.93 11.82
CA GLU A 724 -55.79 36.04 10.76
C GLU A 724 -54.79 35.93 9.57
N LYS A 725 -54.96 34.90 8.74
CA LYS A 725 -54.22 34.60 7.50
C LYS A 725 -54.71 35.49 6.33
N GLU A 726 -53.85 35.78 5.34
CA GLU A 726 -54.10 35.42 3.91
C GLU A 726 -53.03 35.89 2.91
N THR A 727 -52.93 35.09 1.85
CA THR A 727 -52.10 35.11 0.63
C THR A 727 -52.51 36.15 -0.43
N LYS A 728 -51.56 36.66 -1.25
CA LYS A 728 -51.53 36.49 -2.74
C LYS A 728 -50.49 37.38 -3.48
N ASN A 729 -49.97 36.80 -4.57
CA ASN A 729 -49.05 37.30 -5.60
C ASN A 729 -49.44 38.62 -6.29
N LYS A 730 -48.42 39.37 -6.77
CA LYS A 730 -48.43 40.05 -8.09
C LYS A 730 -47.01 40.45 -8.57
N GLN A 731 -46.71 40.12 -9.83
CA GLN A 731 -45.57 40.59 -10.63
C GLN A 731 -45.80 42.03 -11.14
N LYS A 732 -44.73 42.86 -11.24
CA LYS A 732 -44.50 43.78 -12.38
C LYS A 732 -43.07 44.35 -12.40
N GLU A 733 -42.61 44.59 -13.64
CA GLU A 733 -41.27 44.99 -14.10
C GLU A 733 -40.79 46.41 -13.75
N LYS A 734 -39.44 46.54 -13.79
CA LYS A 734 -38.58 47.67 -14.26
C LYS A 734 -38.54 48.99 -13.49
N GLY A 735 -37.32 49.32 -13.04
CA GLY A 735 -36.84 50.67 -12.76
C GLY A 735 -35.52 50.65 -11.99
N LYS A 736 -34.38 50.72 -12.70
CA LYS A 736 -33.07 50.99 -12.09
C LYS A 736 -33.04 52.45 -11.63
N ALA A 737 -32.84 52.68 -10.34
CA ALA A 737 -32.36 53.93 -9.75
C ALA A 737 -31.08 53.62 -8.96
N PRO A 738 -30.11 54.57 -8.87
CA PRO A 738 -28.81 54.31 -8.28
C PRO A 738 -28.96 54.19 -6.76
N VAL A 739 -28.57 53.04 -6.21
CA VAL A 739 -28.62 52.82 -4.78
C VAL A 739 -27.28 53.23 -4.18
N THR A 740 -27.30 54.36 -3.48
CA THR A 740 -26.24 54.86 -2.61
C THR A 740 -25.79 53.80 -1.60
N PHE A 741 -24.49 53.77 -1.29
CA PHE A 741 -23.72 52.86 -0.41
C PHE A 741 -24.31 52.46 0.96
N ALA A 742 -25.46 53.00 1.37
CA ALA A 742 -26.04 52.82 2.70
C ALA A 742 -26.99 51.61 2.85
N SER A 743 -27.34 50.88 1.78
CA SER A 743 -28.35 49.79 1.87
C SER A 743 -27.82 48.37 1.70
N ALA A 744 -26.51 48.15 1.60
CA ALA A 744 -25.91 46.81 1.49
C ALA A 744 -25.63 46.14 2.86
N SER A 745 -25.97 46.78 3.98
CA SER A 745 -25.68 46.28 5.33
C SER A 745 -26.81 45.44 5.96
N LYS A 746 -27.74 44.88 5.16
CA LYS A 746 -28.88 44.10 5.67
C LYS A 746 -29.00 42.66 5.20
N ASP A 747 -28.02 42.12 4.48
CA ASP A 747 -27.88 40.67 4.39
C ASP A 747 -26.98 40.16 5.52
N ARG A 748 -27.64 39.55 6.51
CA ARG A 748 -27.02 38.90 7.66
C ARG A 748 -26.19 37.71 7.19
N GLY A 749 -24.94 37.96 6.85
CA GLY A 749 -23.89 36.95 6.85
C GLY A 749 -23.67 36.43 8.28
N GLY A 750 -23.53 35.12 8.43
CA GLY A 750 -23.09 34.50 9.68
C GLY A 750 -21.71 35.04 10.14
N PRO A 751 -21.20 34.60 11.30
CA PRO A 751 -19.93 35.09 11.83
C PRO A 751 -18.83 34.98 10.76
N PHE A 752 -18.13 36.09 10.53
CA PHE A 752 -16.99 36.17 9.61
C PHE A 752 -15.97 35.10 10.02
N LYS A 753 -15.66 34.14 9.14
CA LYS A 753 -14.57 33.19 9.40
C LYS A 753 -13.26 33.96 9.24
N PRO A 754 -12.33 33.91 10.22
CA PRO A 754 -11.04 34.57 10.09
C PRO A 754 -10.26 34.01 8.89
N LEU A 755 -9.54 34.88 8.20
CA LEU A 755 -8.70 34.50 7.06
C LEU A 755 -7.49 33.68 7.55
N PRO A 756 -6.94 32.78 6.72
CA PRO A 756 -5.74 32.02 7.11
C PRO A 756 -4.55 32.95 7.31
N CYS A 757 -3.78 32.70 8.38
CA CYS A 757 -2.64 33.53 8.76
C CYS A 757 -1.58 33.63 7.64
N VAL A 758 -0.96 34.80 7.47
CA VAL A 758 0.08 35.04 6.44
C VAL A 758 1.42 34.39 6.80
N TRP A 759 1.65 34.06 8.07
CA TRP A 759 2.94 33.57 8.55
C TRP A 759 3.37 32.29 7.83
N ASP A 760 4.68 32.18 7.57
CA ASP A 760 5.30 30.95 7.12
C ASP A 760 5.81 30.13 8.33
N LEU A 761 6.13 28.86 8.08
CA LEU A 761 6.60 27.96 9.12
C LEU A 761 7.96 28.37 9.69
N SER A 762 8.80 29.04 8.88
CA SER A 762 10.12 29.54 9.28
C SER A 762 10.04 30.65 10.32
N LEU A 763 9.12 31.61 10.13
CA LEU A 763 8.79 32.63 11.10
C LEU A 763 8.11 32.00 12.30
N GLY A 764 7.18 31.06 12.08
CA GLY A 764 6.52 30.32 13.15
C GLY A 764 7.52 29.69 14.12
N LEU A 765 8.55 29.01 13.60
CA LEU A 765 9.64 28.46 14.41
C LEU A 765 10.39 29.56 15.18
N ARG A 766 10.73 30.69 14.54
CA ARG A 766 11.41 31.81 15.19
C ARG A 766 10.57 32.41 16.33
N VAL A 767 9.26 32.55 16.13
CA VAL A 767 8.31 33.03 17.15
C VAL A 767 8.22 32.03 18.30
N LEU A 768 8.11 30.73 18.03
CA LEU A 768 8.06 29.71 19.08
C LEU A 768 9.39 29.63 19.86
N GLN A 769 10.54 29.81 19.21
CA GLN A 769 11.83 29.93 19.89
C GLN A 769 11.86 31.16 20.81
N LEU A 770 11.33 32.30 20.36
CA LEU A 770 11.19 33.50 21.20
C LEU A 770 10.32 33.25 22.44
N LEU A 771 9.25 32.47 22.32
CA LEU A 771 8.32 32.20 23.41
C LEU A 771 8.82 31.11 24.37
N TYR A 772 9.47 30.05 23.88
CA TYR A 772 9.73 28.84 24.68
C TYR A 772 11.21 28.46 24.88
N SER A 773 12.16 29.00 24.09
CA SER A 773 13.59 28.67 24.22
C SER A 773 14.25 29.33 25.44
N GLU A 774 15.16 28.67 26.16
CA GLU A 774 15.87 29.30 27.28
C GLU A 774 16.90 30.34 26.82
N GLU A 775 17.51 30.12 25.66
CA GLU A 775 18.47 31.00 25.03
C GLU A 775 17.98 31.38 23.64
N VAL A 776 17.97 32.70 23.37
CA VAL A 776 17.62 33.27 22.08
C VAL A 776 18.72 34.28 21.77
N PRO A 777 19.67 33.97 20.86
CA PRO A 777 20.88 34.76 20.69
C PRO A 777 20.61 36.19 20.22
N TRP A 778 19.44 36.45 19.65
CA TRP A 778 19.06 37.73 19.05
C TRP A 778 18.12 38.59 19.93
N SER A 779 17.80 38.20 21.17
CA SER A 779 16.94 38.99 22.08
C SER A 779 17.47 38.99 23.51
N SER A 780 17.37 40.14 24.21
CA SER A 780 17.64 40.19 25.65
C SER A 780 16.58 39.43 26.46
N SER A 781 16.95 38.95 27.65
CA SER A 781 16.06 38.21 28.54
C SER A 781 14.86 39.05 29.01
N GLU A 782 15.05 40.35 29.25
CA GLU A 782 14.02 41.29 29.70
C GLU A 782 12.90 41.49 28.67
N HIS A 783 13.23 41.93 27.46
CA HIS A 783 12.25 42.17 26.39
C HIS A 783 11.55 40.88 25.93
N ARG A 784 12.27 39.76 25.99
CA ARG A 784 11.71 38.44 25.75
C ARG A 784 10.67 38.06 26.80
N ASN A 785 10.99 38.26 28.08
CA ASN A 785 10.08 37.97 29.18
C ASN A 785 8.82 38.86 29.13
N GLN A 786 8.96 40.10 28.65
CA GLN A 786 7.82 41.00 28.41
C GLN A 786 6.82 40.38 27.44
N VAL A 787 7.26 39.88 26.28
CA VAL A 787 6.36 39.23 25.30
C VAL A 787 5.83 37.89 25.82
N ARG A 788 6.68 37.09 26.49
CA ARG A 788 6.28 35.79 27.09
C ARG A 788 5.18 35.94 28.12
N SER A 789 5.20 37.00 28.92
CA SER A 789 4.21 37.23 29.98
C SER A 789 2.79 37.47 29.44
N HIS A 790 2.64 37.85 28.17
CA HIS A 790 1.34 38.10 27.56
C HIS A 790 0.67 36.80 27.08
N ARG A 791 -0.25 36.26 27.90
CA ARG A 791 -1.02 35.02 27.63
C ARG A 791 -1.73 35.02 26.29
N SER A 792 -2.42 36.10 25.95
CA SER A 792 -3.22 36.15 24.72
C SER A 792 -2.33 36.12 23.47
N PHE A 793 -1.16 36.78 23.49
CA PHE A 793 -0.22 36.73 22.37
C PHE A 793 0.37 35.33 22.16
N ASN A 794 0.70 34.62 23.24
CA ASN A 794 1.11 33.21 23.15
C ASN A 794 0.05 32.35 22.45
N LEU A 795 -1.22 32.50 22.85
CA LEU A 795 -2.33 31.74 22.26
C LEU A 795 -2.51 32.06 20.76
N PHE A 796 -2.43 33.34 20.38
CA PHE A 796 -2.48 33.77 18.99
C PHE A 796 -1.32 33.16 18.18
N ALA A 797 -0.09 33.28 18.68
CA ALA A 797 1.10 32.80 17.97
C ALA A 797 1.05 31.29 17.72
N VAL A 798 0.68 30.49 18.73
CA VAL A 798 0.58 29.02 18.58
C VAL A 798 -0.52 28.64 17.56
N ARG A 799 -1.66 29.32 17.59
CA ARG A 799 -2.75 29.09 16.61
C ARG A 799 -2.38 29.52 15.20
N ALA A 800 -1.66 30.62 15.06
CA ALA A 800 -1.14 31.08 13.78
C ALA A 800 -0.21 30.01 13.17
N VAL A 801 0.75 29.49 13.95
CA VAL A 801 1.63 28.40 13.49
C VAL A 801 0.85 27.13 13.17
N HIS A 802 -0.12 26.74 14.00
CA HIS A 802 -0.98 25.59 13.70
C HIS A 802 -1.73 25.77 12.37
N GLY A 803 -2.21 26.99 12.05
CA GLY A 803 -2.87 27.31 10.79
C GLY A 803 -1.97 27.19 9.54
N THR A 804 -0.64 27.26 9.71
CA THR A 804 0.33 27.07 8.61
C THR A 804 0.53 25.59 8.25
N LEU A 805 0.21 24.67 9.16
CA LEU A 805 0.35 23.24 8.94
C LEU A 805 -0.72 22.74 7.97
N SER A 806 -0.28 22.15 6.86
CA SER A 806 -1.19 21.55 5.88
C SER A 806 -0.57 20.34 5.20
N ASP A 807 -1.43 19.45 4.68
CA ASP A 807 -1.03 18.25 3.92
C ASP A 807 -0.35 18.58 2.57
N LYS A 808 -0.22 19.86 2.22
CA LYS A 808 0.39 20.33 0.96
C LYS A 808 1.85 20.77 1.12
N LEU A 809 2.40 20.72 2.33
CA LEU A 809 3.78 21.14 2.60
C LEU A 809 4.79 20.23 1.89
N PRO A 810 5.90 20.78 1.38
CA PRO A 810 6.95 19.99 0.76
C PRO A 810 7.67 19.12 1.79
N ARG A 811 8.07 17.91 1.39
CA ARG A 811 8.70 16.89 2.25
C ARG A 811 9.89 17.40 3.07
N HIS A 812 10.68 18.33 2.53
CA HIS A 812 11.86 18.88 3.21
C HIS A 812 11.50 19.84 4.37
N GLN A 813 10.45 20.66 4.23
CA GLN A 813 9.97 21.52 5.32
C GLN A 813 9.40 20.68 6.46
N ILE A 814 8.73 19.57 6.14
CA ILE A 814 8.22 18.65 7.15
C ILE A 814 9.38 17.97 7.90
N ALA A 815 10.39 17.48 7.17
CA ALA A 815 11.54 16.80 7.76
C ALA A 815 12.38 17.69 8.69
N ASN A 816 12.45 19.00 8.43
CA ASN A 816 13.31 19.91 9.18
C ASN A 816 12.51 20.84 10.10
N GLU A 817 11.64 21.67 9.52
CA GLU A 817 10.94 22.74 10.24
C GLU A 817 9.82 22.18 11.12
N VAL A 818 8.94 21.31 10.60
CA VAL A 818 7.87 20.69 11.41
C VAL A 818 8.47 19.82 12.52
N LEU A 819 9.53 19.05 12.21
CA LEU A 819 10.25 18.26 13.20
C LEU A 819 10.86 19.13 14.30
N SER A 820 11.45 20.29 13.95
CA SER A 820 12.01 21.22 14.92
C SER A 820 10.94 21.91 15.78
N VAL A 821 9.78 22.25 15.21
CA VAL A 821 8.62 22.77 15.95
C VAL A 821 8.13 21.72 16.95
N ALA A 822 7.94 20.49 16.50
CA ALA A 822 7.48 19.40 17.36
C ALA A 822 8.48 19.08 18.48
N GLY A 823 9.79 19.05 18.18
CA GLY A 823 10.84 18.85 19.19
C GLY A 823 10.92 19.98 20.23
N LEU A 824 10.72 21.24 19.80
CA LEU A 824 10.67 22.39 20.70
C LEU A 824 9.46 22.32 21.64
N ILE A 825 8.27 22.06 21.09
CA ILE A 825 7.03 21.90 21.88
C ILE A 825 7.14 20.70 22.82
N TYR A 826 7.72 19.58 22.39
CA TYR A 826 7.97 18.44 23.28
C TYR A 826 8.87 18.83 24.46
N THR A 827 10.05 19.37 24.17
CA THR A 827 11.06 19.68 25.19
C THR A 827 10.60 20.76 26.19
N ARG A 828 9.83 21.75 25.73
CA ARG A 828 9.50 22.94 26.52
C ARG A 828 8.06 23.02 26.99
N CYS A 829 7.12 22.34 26.33
CA CYS A 829 5.71 22.32 26.76
C CYS A 829 5.30 20.97 27.35
N ILE A 830 5.72 19.84 26.77
CA ILE A 830 5.31 18.51 27.27
C ILE A 830 6.19 18.07 28.43
N CYS A 831 7.51 18.18 28.34
CA CYS A 831 8.41 17.83 29.44
C CYS A 831 8.28 18.77 30.66
N LYS A 832 7.86 20.02 30.44
CA LYS A 832 7.61 21.04 31.47
C LYS A 832 6.12 21.40 31.57
N PHE A 833 5.24 20.39 31.45
CA PHE A 833 3.79 20.59 31.39
C PHE A 833 3.24 21.43 32.56
N HIS A 834 3.68 21.14 33.78
CA HIS A 834 3.23 21.85 34.99
C HIS A 834 3.45 23.38 34.90
N ASP A 835 4.63 23.80 34.42
CA ASP A 835 4.98 25.22 34.33
C ASP A 835 4.08 25.97 33.33
N VAL A 836 3.77 25.34 32.19
CA VAL A 836 2.96 25.95 31.13
C VAL A 836 1.47 25.92 31.47
N TYR A 837 1.01 24.86 32.11
CA TYR A 837 -0.38 24.72 32.56
C TYR A 837 -0.71 25.76 33.64
N ASN A 838 0.16 25.94 34.63
CA ASN A 838 0.03 27.00 35.63
C ASN A 838 0.09 28.42 35.04
N PHE A 839 0.79 28.59 33.92
CA PHE A 839 0.87 29.87 33.23
C PHE A 839 -0.46 30.23 32.55
N ASP A 840 -1.01 29.31 31.74
CA ASP A 840 -2.32 29.43 31.08
C ASP A 840 -2.80 28.09 30.47
N GLU A 841 -4.02 27.66 30.84
CA GLU A 841 -4.63 26.41 30.34
C GLU A 841 -4.90 26.42 28.83
N HIS A 842 -5.32 27.57 28.27
CA HIS A 842 -5.65 27.68 26.85
C HIS A 842 -4.41 27.63 25.96
N VAL A 843 -3.29 28.23 26.40
CA VAL A 843 -1.99 28.13 25.74
C VAL A 843 -1.52 26.68 25.75
N THR A 844 -1.63 26.00 26.90
CA THR A 844 -1.26 24.58 27.02
C THR A 844 -2.05 23.70 26.04
N TYR A 845 -3.36 23.88 25.99
CA TYR A 845 -4.22 23.18 25.03
C TYR A 845 -3.79 23.43 23.57
N ALA A 846 -3.53 24.69 23.20
CA ALA A 846 -3.11 25.04 21.84
C ALA A 846 -1.74 24.43 21.48
N CYS A 847 -0.80 24.37 22.43
CA CYS A 847 0.50 23.71 22.21
C CYS A 847 0.35 22.22 21.94
N LEU A 848 -0.56 21.54 22.64
CA LEU A 848 -0.88 20.14 22.39
C LEU A 848 -1.58 19.93 21.04
N GLU A 849 -2.47 20.84 20.63
CA GLU A 849 -3.09 20.78 19.29
C GLU A 849 -2.03 20.92 18.19
N LEU A 850 -1.10 21.87 18.36
CA LEU A 850 0.04 22.06 17.49
C LEU A 850 0.92 20.80 17.43
N PHE A 851 1.24 20.21 18.58
CA PHE A 851 2.04 18.99 18.64
C PHE A 851 1.36 17.82 17.94
N LYS A 852 0.06 17.61 18.17
CA LYS A 852 -0.73 16.57 17.51
C LYS A 852 -0.78 16.77 15.99
N ALA A 853 -0.98 18.00 15.53
CA ALA A 853 -0.97 18.32 14.10
C ALA A 853 0.40 18.01 13.47
N CYS A 854 1.49 18.33 14.16
CA CYS A 854 2.84 17.96 13.72
C CYS A 854 3.03 16.43 13.67
N LEU A 855 2.60 15.70 14.71
CA LEU A 855 2.68 14.23 14.74
C LEU A 855 1.88 13.59 13.59
N ASN A 856 0.66 14.07 13.32
CA ASN A 856 -0.15 13.56 12.22
C ASN A 856 0.54 13.72 10.86
N LEU A 857 1.25 14.84 10.63
CA LEU A 857 2.02 15.07 9.41
C LEU A 857 3.28 14.21 9.35
N LEU A 858 4.03 14.11 10.45
CA LEU A 858 5.27 13.33 10.54
C LEU A 858 5.01 11.82 10.40
N LEU A 859 3.95 11.31 11.04
CA LEU A 859 3.55 9.90 11.01
C LEU A 859 2.63 9.55 9.82
N SER A 860 2.32 10.52 8.94
CA SER A 860 1.46 10.29 7.78
C SER A 860 2.10 9.30 6.80
N SER A 861 1.31 8.34 6.33
CA SER A 861 1.68 7.42 5.25
C SER A 861 1.99 8.14 3.93
N THR A 862 1.56 9.40 3.79
CA THR A 862 1.80 10.23 2.59
C THR A 862 3.28 10.55 2.39
N TYR A 863 4.03 10.79 3.47
CA TYR A 863 5.45 11.17 3.39
C TYR A 863 6.41 10.01 3.68
N ALA A 864 5.91 8.97 4.35
CA ALA A 864 6.62 7.71 4.62
C ALA A 864 8.06 7.92 5.13
N PHE A 865 8.22 8.80 6.12
CA PHE A 865 9.50 8.97 6.81
C PHE A 865 9.85 7.72 7.63
N LYS A 866 11.15 7.53 7.89
CA LYS A 866 11.59 6.49 8.82
C LYS A 866 11.18 6.89 10.24
N THR A 867 10.48 6.00 10.94
CA THR A 867 10.08 6.17 12.35
C THR A 867 11.28 6.54 13.22
N GLU A 868 12.42 5.88 13.03
CA GLU A 868 13.69 6.17 13.71
C GLU A 868 14.09 7.64 13.66
N ALA A 869 14.15 8.21 12.46
CA ALA A 869 14.59 9.58 12.25
C ALA A 869 13.62 10.59 12.90
N ILE A 870 12.32 10.29 12.90
CA ILE A 870 11.31 11.12 13.55
C ILE A 870 11.46 11.07 15.06
N LEU A 871 11.52 9.88 15.65
CA LEU A 871 11.57 9.71 17.11
C LEU A 871 12.86 10.28 17.72
N LEU A 872 14.00 10.09 17.05
CA LEU A 872 15.28 10.72 17.42
C LEU A 872 15.21 12.24 17.34
N GLY A 873 14.64 12.77 16.24
CA GLY A 873 14.50 14.20 16.03
C GLY A 873 13.56 14.89 17.03
N LEU A 874 12.46 14.23 17.40
CA LEU A 874 11.50 14.74 18.39
C LEU A 874 12.10 14.81 19.80
N THR A 875 12.87 13.81 20.18
CA THR A 875 13.44 13.70 21.54
C THR A 875 14.79 14.41 21.69
N CYS A 876 15.36 14.94 20.61
CA CYS A 876 16.66 15.60 20.56
C CYS A 876 17.83 14.76 21.10
N LYS A 877 17.68 13.42 21.15
CA LYS A 877 18.72 12.47 21.58
C LYS A 877 19.29 11.75 20.36
N LYS A 878 20.58 11.92 20.06
CA LYS A 878 21.20 11.39 18.83
C LYS A 878 21.58 9.90 18.89
N ASP A 879 21.71 9.33 20.08
CA ASP A 879 22.22 7.95 20.29
C ASP A 879 21.21 6.98 20.93
N ALA A 880 19.92 7.34 20.99
CA ALA A 880 18.88 6.52 21.62
C ALA A 880 18.22 5.54 20.62
N THR A 881 17.75 4.39 21.08
CA THR A 881 16.96 3.47 20.24
C THR A 881 15.52 4.00 20.07
N GLU A 882 14.84 3.57 18.99
CA GLU A 882 13.43 3.94 18.73
C GLU A 882 12.52 3.72 19.95
N SER A 883 12.72 2.60 20.65
CA SER A 883 11.96 2.20 21.83
C SER A 883 12.19 3.13 23.02
N VAL A 884 13.43 3.54 23.26
CA VAL A 884 13.79 4.50 24.33
C VAL A 884 13.21 5.88 24.02
N CYS A 885 13.26 6.33 22.76
CA CYS A 885 12.62 7.58 22.36
C CYS A 885 11.10 7.53 22.59
N MET A 886 10.44 6.43 22.23
CA MET A 886 9.01 6.25 22.47
C MET A 886 8.67 6.21 23.96
N ALA A 887 9.48 5.52 24.77
CA ALA A 887 9.31 5.49 26.22
C ALA A 887 9.43 6.90 26.84
N ASN A 888 10.38 7.71 26.38
CA ASN A 888 10.52 9.10 26.85
C ASN A 888 9.33 10.00 26.44
N LEU A 889 8.79 9.82 25.24
CA LEU A 889 7.60 10.56 24.78
C LEU A 889 6.38 10.20 25.61
N LEU A 890 6.05 8.91 25.71
CA LEU A 890 4.92 8.43 26.51
C LEU A 890 5.10 8.72 27.99
N GLY A 891 6.31 8.62 28.53
CA GLY A 891 6.59 8.88 29.94
C GLY A 891 6.36 10.34 30.32
N ALA A 892 6.69 11.30 29.43
CA ALA A 892 6.40 12.71 29.66
C ALA A 892 4.89 13.01 29.57
N LEU A 893 4.19 12.38 28.62
CA LEU A 893 2.73 12.49 28.50
C LEU A 893 2.01 11.85 29.69
N PHE A 894 2.49 10.71 30.20
CA PHE A 894 1.97 10.06 31.40
C PHE A 894 2.06 10.98 32.62
N LYS A 895 3.23 11.61 32.87
CA LYS A 895 3.39 12.59 33.95
C LYS A 895 2.41 13.76 33.83
N SER A 896 2.11 14.19 32.60
CA SER A 896 1.15 15.26 32.33
C SER A 896 -0.29 14.82 32.64
N LEU A 897 -0.65 13.58 32.30
CA LEU A 897 -1.94 12.98 32.63
C LEU A 897 -2.11 12.77 34.14
N GLU A 898 -1.08 12.27 34.82
CA GLU A 898 -1.06 12.08 36.27
C GLU A 898 -1.26 13.40 37.02
N HIS A 899 -0.62 14.48 36.54
CA HIS A 899 -0.82 15.82 37.11
C HIS A 899 -2.27 16.30 37.03
N LEU A 900 -2.90 16.21 35.85
CA LEU A 900 -4.30 16.61 35.66
C LEU A 900 -5.27 15.72 36.44
N GLU A 901 -4.94 14.44 36.63
CA GLU A 901 -5.77 13.53 37.42
C GLU A 901 -5.73 13.87 38.91
N ASN A 902 -4.56 14.25 39.44
CA ASN A 902 -4.42 14.75 40.81
C ASN A 902 -5.18 16.06 41.01
N GLU A 903 -5.05 17.02 40.08
CA GLU A 903 -5.77 18.29 40.14
C GLU A 903 -7.30 18.11 40.03
N ARG A 904 -7.74 17.13 39.24
CA ARG A 904 -9.15 16.73 39.18
C ARG A 904 -9.67 16.24 40.52
N ALA A 905 -8.86 15.48 41.26
CA ALA A 905 -9.21 14.93 42.56
C ALA A 905 -9.31 16.02 43.65
N ASP A 906 -8.48 17.06 43.54
CA ASP A 906 -8.42 18.16 44.50
C ASP A 906 -9.51 19.23 44.27
N ASP A 907 -9.58 19.82 43.06
CA ASP A 907 -10.37 21.03 42.79
C ASP A 907 -11.43 20.87 41.67
N GLY A 908 -11.36 19.78 40.89
CA GLY A 908 -12.28 19.50 39.79
C GLY A 908 -11.96 20.28 38.50
N LEU A 909 -11.68 19.55 37.41
CA LEU A 909 -11.18 20.13 36.16
C LEU A 909 -12.19 21.03 35.42
N ASP A 910 -11.70 22.19 34.96
CA ASP A 910 -12.43 23.13 34.10
C ASP A 910 -12.70 22.59 32.69
N SER A 911 -13.55 23.28 31.91
CA SER A 911 -13.93 22.84 30.56
C SER A 911 -12.75 22.72 29.59
N VAL A 912 -11.68 23.50 29.83
CA VAL A 912 -10.45 23.50 29.04
C VAL A 912 -9.55 22.37 29.52
N GLY A 913 -9.32 22.24 30.83
CA GLY A 913 -8.63 21.09 31.42
C GLY A 913 -9.19 19.75 30.95
N LYS A 914 -10.52 19.58 30.89
CA LYS A 914 -11.16 18.36 30.33
C LYS A 914 -10.74 18.11 28.88
N LYS A 915 -10.77 19.13 28.02
CA LYS A 915 -10.34 19.02 26.61
C LYS A 915 -8.84 18.72 26.50
N THR A 916 -8.02 19.31 27.37
CA THR A 916 -6.57 19.05 27.46
C THR A 916 -6.31 17.59 27.81
N PHE A 917 -7.04 17.04 28.79
CA PHE A 917 -6.98 15.61 29.14
C PHE A 917 -7.35 14.71 27.96
N THR A 918 -8.50 14.97 27.30
CA THR A 918 -8.92 14.21 26.11
C THR A 918 -7.86 14.25 25.01
N LEU A 919 -7.22 15.41 24.80
CA LEU A 919 -6.21 15.60 23.77
C LEU A 919 -4.91 14.85 24.09
N LEU A 920 -4.47 14.85 25.35
CA LEU A 920 -3.32 14.04 25.79
C LEU A 920 -3.57 12.55 25.56
N VAL A 921 -4.77 12.06 25.91
CA VAL A 921 -5.16 10.66 25.62
C VAL A 921 -5.08 10.37 24.12
N GLN A 922 -5.59 11.26 23.26
CA GLN A 922 -5.51 11.11 21.80
C GLN A 922 -4.06 11.09 21.28
N ILE A 923 -3.16 11.88 21.87
CA ILE A 923 -1.74 11.86 21.49
C ILE A 923 -1.12 10.52 21.91
N CYS A 924 -1.36 10.06 23.14
CA CYS A 924 -0.88 8.75 23.61
C CYS A 924 -1.37 7.60 22.72
N THR A 925 -2.65 7.58 22.33
CA THR A 925 -3.18 6.53 21.44
C THR A 925 -2.53 6.57 20.07
N THR A 926 -2.35 7.74 19.45
CA THR A 926 -1.66 7.86 18.16
C THR A 926 -0.22 7.37 18.20
N LEU A 927 0.49 7.61 19.31
CA LEU A 927 1.86 7.13 19.50
C LEU A 927 1.90 5.61 19.76
N MET A 928 0.96 5.08 20.53
CA MET A 928 0.84 3.64 20.77
C MET A 928 0.42 2.85 19.53
N ASP A 929 -0.23 3.47 18.54
CA ASP A 929 -0.53 2.83 17.26
C ASP A 929 0.72 2.65 16.37
N VAL A 930 1.80 3.40 16.62
CA VAL A 930 3.06 3.27 15.87
C VAL A 930 3.75 1.95 16.25
N PRO A 931 4.08 1.08 15.28
CA PRO A 931 4.70 -0.20 15.57
C PRO A 931 6.20 -0.03 15.87
N VAL A 932 6.55 0.01 17.16
CA VAL A 932 7.93 0.03 17.66
C VAL A 932 8.20 -1.27 18.42
N LYS A 933 9.39 -1.85 18.25
CA LYS A 933 9.80 -3.03 19.02
C LYS A 933 9.88 -2.69 20.51
N ALA A 934 9.33 -3.54 21.37
CA ALA A 934 9.42 -3.30 22.80
C ALA A 934 10.85 -3.43 23.33
N ALA A 935 11.14 -2.57 24.30
CA ALA A 935 12.31 -2.64 25.16
C ALA A 935 11.82 -2.41 26.60
N PHE A 936 12.64 -2.78 27.58
CA PHE A 936 12.31 -2.70 29.00
C PHE A 936 11.67 -1.34 29.39
N ASP A 937 12.31 -0.23 29.01
CA ASP A 937 11.82 1.12 29.31
C ASP A 937 10.43 1.42 28.74
N LEU A 938 10.13 0.90 27.54
CA LEU A 938 8.82 1.09 26.91
C LEU A 938 7.75 0.26 27.62
N SER A 939 8.07 -1.00 27.97
CA SER A 939 7.16 -1.86 28.73
C SER A 939 6.84 -1.29 30.11
N GLU A 940 7.83 -0.69 30.80
CA GLU A 940 7.61 -0.02 32.08
C GLU A 940 6.62 1.15 31.95
N VAL A 941 6.77 2.00 30.94
CA VAL A 941 5.86 3.13 30.70
C VAL A 941 4.47 2.66 30.29
N LEU A 942 4.36 1.60 29.48
CA LEU A 942 3.09 1.00 29.13
C LEU A 942 2.37 0.43 30.36
N SER A 943 3.09 -0.21 31.30
CA SER A 943 2.48 -0.67 32.56
C SER A 943 1.98 0.48 33.44
N LYS A 944 2.64 1.64 33.42
CA LYS A 944 2.17 2.85 34.11
C LYS A 944 0.89 3.37 33.47
N LEU A 945 0.81 3.43 32.13
CA LEU A 945 -0.42 3.82 31.42
C LEU A 945 -1.56 2.81 31.64
N GLU A 946 -1.26 1.52 31.73
CA GLU A 946 -2.23 0.49 32.10
C GLU A 946 -2.76 0.71 33.53
N SER A 947 -1.87 1.02 34.49
CA SER A 947 -2.29 1.32 35.88
C SER A 947 -3.22 2.52 35.96
N LEU A 948 -2.99 3.56 35.14
CA LEU A 948 -3.90 4.70 35.02
C LEU A 948 -5.27 4.27 34.49
N CYS A 949 -5.31 3.33 33.53
CA CYS A 949 -6.56 2.76 33.02
C CYS A 949 -7.34 2.00 34.10
N ARG A 950 -6.64 1.31 35.01
CA ARG A 950 -7.24 0.54 36.09
C ARG A 950 -7.76 1.41 37.24
N CYS A 951 -7.15 2.57 37.49
CA CYS A 951 -7.46 3.40 38.67
C CYS A 951 -8.31 4.64 38.36
N SER A 952 -8.27 5.19 37.14
CA SER A 952 -8.92 6.49 36.83
C SER A 952 -10.41 6.36 36.54
N PRO A 953 -11.27 7.22 37.12
CA PRO A 953 -12.70 7.29 36.78
C PRO A 953 -13.01 8.23 35.60
N VAL A 954 -12.03 8.66 34.79
CA VAL A 954 -12.30 9.50 33.60
C VAL A 954 -12.78 8.63 32.42
N PRO A 955 -13.92 8.94 31.78
CA PRO A 955 -14.40 8.17 30.62
C PRO A 955 -13.48 8.23 29.41
N ASP A 956 -12.72 9.32 29.21
CA ASP A 956 -11.75 9.45 28.12
C ASP A 956 -10.63 8.40 28.17
N VAL A 957 -10.31 7.87 29.37
CA VAL A 957 -9.30 6.81 29.55
C VAL A 957 -9.71 5.50 28.87
N ILE A 958 -11.00 5.31 28.55
CA ILE A 958 -11.47 4.19 27.73
C ILE A 958 -10.82 4.21 26.32
N ALA A 959 -10.52 5.38 25.77
CA ALA A 959 -9.79 5.45 24.51
C ALA A 959 -8.32 5.03 24.69
N LEU A 960 -7.73 5.32 25.86
CA LEU A 960 -6.36 4.94 26.19
C LEU A 960 -6.20 3.42 26.30
N SER A 961 -7.16 2.72 26.91
CA SER A 961 -7.12 1.26 27.07
C SER A 961 -7.05 0.52 25.73
N ALA A 962 -7.67 1.04 24.67
CA ALA A 962 -7.54 0.49 23.32
C ALA A 962 -6.13 0.62 22.74
N GLY A 963 -5.44 1.73 23.01
CA GLY A 963 -4.04 1.92 22.64
C GLY A 963 -3.13 0.99 23.44
N CYS A 964 -3.38 0.83 24.74
CA CYS A 964 -2.66 -0.12 25.60
C CYS A 964 -2.84 -1.57 25.12
N LEU A 965 -4.06 -2.00 24.78
CA LEU A 965 -4.31 -3.33 24.20
C LEU A 965 -3.55 -3.54 22.88
N THR A 966 -3.52 -2.52 22.02
CA THR A 966 -2.80 -2.58 20.73
C THR A 966 -1.29 -2.67 20.95
N ALA A 967 -0.74 -1.92 21.91
CA ALA A 967 0.67 -2.01 22.28
C ALA A 967 1.01 -3.35 22.95
N ALA A 968 0.21 -3.80 23.92
CA ALA A 968 0.41 -5.07 24.62
C ALA A 968 0.32 -6.29 23.68
N ALA A 969 -0.50 -6.22 22.62
CA ALA A 969 -0.60 -7.26 21.61
C ALA A 969 0.71 -7.47 20.80
N ARG A 970 1.58 -6.45 20.75
CA ARG A 970 2.92 -6.56 20.13
C ARG A 970 3.90 -7.35 20.97
N ASP A 971 3.62 -7.50 22.27
CA ASP A 971 4.46 -8.20 23.26
C ASP A 971 3.80 -9.48 23.82
N ALA A 972 2.63 -9.84 23.29
CA ALA A 972 1.81 -10.96 23.79
C ALA A 972 1.35 -10.83 25.26
N LEU A 973 1.21 -9.59 25.75
CA LEU A 973 0.74 -9.26 27.12
C LEU A 973 -0.73 -8.80 27.17
N ASP A 974 -1.41 -8.76 26.03
CA ASP A 974 -2.79 -8.27 25.88
C ASP A 974 -3.85 -9.16 26.55
N SER A 975 -3.56 -10.46 26.68
CA SER A 975 -4.56 -11.45 27.08
C SER A 975 -5.13 -11.21 28.48
N GLN A 976 -4.27 -10.92 29.46
CA GLN A 976 -4.70 -10.67 30.84
C GLN A 976 -5.51 -9.37 30.96
N LEU A 977 -5.04 -8.30 30.31
CA LEU A 977 -5.71 -7.00 30.29
C LEU A 977 -7.12 -7.12 29.69
N LEU A 978 -7.25 -7.85 28.58
CA LEU A 978 -8.53 -8.06 27.91
C LEU A 978 -9.49 -8.90 28.77
N ASP A 979 -9.01 -9.97 29.40
CA ASP A 979 -9.84 -10.81 30.28
C ASP A 979 -10.36 -10.02 31.49
N ASP A 980 -9.53 -9.18 32.10
CA ASP A 980 -9.94 -8.30 33.21
C ASP A 980 -11.00 -7.30 32.75
N MET A 981 -10.80 -6.64 31.59
CA MET A 981 -11.78 -5.70 31.03
C MET A 981 -13.12 -6.38 30.70
N LEU A 982 -13.10 -7.62 30.18
CA LEU A 982 -14.33 -8.37 29.88
C LEU A 982 -15.11 -8.75 31.14
N LYS A 983 -14.43 -9.09 32.24
CA LYS A 983 -15.08 -9.35 33.53
C LYS A 983 -15.77 -8.10 34.08
N VAL A 984 -15.10 -6.94 34.01
CA VAL A 984 -15.69 -5.66 34.43
C VAL A 984 -16.88 -5.27 33.55
N LEU A 985 -16.78 -5.47 32.23
CA LEU A 985 -17.90 -5.24 31.31
C LEU A 985 -19.10 -6.16 31.60
N ALA A 986 -18.84 -7.42 31.98
CA ALA A 986 -19.87 -8.36 32.38
C ALA A 986 -20.62 -7.92 33.65
N ALA A 987 -19.89 -7.43 34.65
CA ALA A 987 -20.49 -6.93 35.88
C ALA A 987 -21.33 -5.64 35.68
N ARG A 988 -21.05 -4.85 34.63
CA ARG A 988 -21.72 -3.55 34.39
C ARG A 988 -22.84 -3.60 33.36
N LEU A 989 -22.71 -4.43 32.32
CA LEU A 989 -23.70 -4.52 31.24
C LEU A 989 -24.71 -5.67 31.45
N ASP A 990 -24.45 -6.56 32.41
CA ASP A 990 -25.14 -7.84 32.63
C ASP A 990 -25.09 -8.80 31.43
N TYR A 991 -25.37 -10.07 31.71
CA TYR A 991 -25.53 -11.09 30.67
C TYR A 991 -26.93 -11.04 30.03
N ILE A 992 -27.02 -11.49 28.78
CA ILE A 992 -28.30 -11.61 28.06
C ILE A 992 -29.23 -12.63 28.73
N CYS A 993 -28.66 -13.70 29.29
CA CYS A 993 -29.37 -14.75 30.01
C CYS A 993 -28.91 -14.83 31.48
N ASP A 994 -29.88 -14.98 32.40
CA ASP A 994 -29.66 -14.96 33.86
C ASP A 994 -29.06 -16.28 34.43
N GLU A 995 -28.75 -17.28 33.59
CA GLU A 995 -28.26 -18.61 34.05
C GLU A 995 -26.75 -18.69 34.30
N VAL A 996 -26.00 -17.61 34.12
CA VAL A 996 -24.58 -17.56 34.50
C VAL A 996 -24.49 -16.96 35.89
N GLU A 997 -24.44 -17.80 36.93
CA GLU A 997 -24.17 -17.36 38.30
C GLU A 997 -22.97 -16.43 38.31
N SER A 998 -23.20 -15.17 38.69
CA SER A 998 -22.16 -14.18 38.95
C SER A 998 -21.33 -14.70 40.12
N SER A 999 -20.23 -15.40 39.84
CA SER A 999 -19.19 -15.55 40.85
C SER A 999 -18.80 -14.16 41.29
N GLN A 1000 -18.98 -13.86 42.58
CA GLN A 1000 -18.68 -12.56 43.17
C GLN A 1000 -17.28 -12.12 42.71
N THR A 1001 -17.24 -11.07 41.90
CA THR A 1001 -15.99 -10.58 41.31
C THR A 1001 -15.29 -9.70 42.33
N ASP A 1002 -14.18 -10.17 42.90
CA ASP A 1002 -13.29 -9.37 43.75
C ASP A 1002 -12.70 -8.12 43.04
N ASN A 1003 -12.87 -8.02 41.71
CA ASN A 1003 -12.31 -6.97 40.84
C ASN A 1003 -13.31 -5.84 40.46
N GLU A 1004 -14.47 -5.68 41.11
CA GLU A 1004 -15.43 -4.59 40.80
C GLU A 1004 -14.86 -3.17 40.87
N LYS A 1005 -13.70 -3.01 41.55
CA LYS A 1005 -12.99 -1.74 41.72
C LYS A 1005 -11.97 -1.44 40.62
N ASP A 1006 -11.64 -2.41 39.78
CA ASP A 1006 -10.73 -2.20 38.65
C ASP A 1006 -11.50 -1.57 37.47
N PHE A 1007 -10.91 -0.57 36.83
CA PHE A 1007 -11.49 0.22 35.73
C PHE A 1007 -12.76 1.02 36.11
N PRO A 1008 -12.67 1.97 37.07
CA PRO A 1008 -13.82 2.77 37.49
C PRO A 1008 -14.35 3.71 36.40
N ALA A 1009 -13.59 3.93 35.32
CA ALA A 1009 -14.06 4.64 34.14
C ALA A 1009 -15.17 3.89 33.37
N ILE A 1010 -15.30 2.57 33.54
CA ILE A 1010 -16.32 1.74 32.88
C ILE A 1010 -17.56 1.69 33.76
N ASP A 1011 -18.46 2.64 33.54
CA ASP A 1011 -19.78 2.72 34.17
C ASP A 1011 -20.91 2.30 33.22
N ASP A 1012 -22.16 2.27 33.70
CA ASP A 1012 -23.33 1.84 32.93
C ASP A 1012 -23.54 2.68 31.65
N LYS A 1013 -23.04 3.93 31.61
CA LYS A 1013 -23.17 4.84 30.47
C LYS A 1013 -22.06 4.64 29.44
N THR A 1014 -20.87 4.28 29.89
CA THR A 1014 -19.65 4.21 29.09
C THR A 1014 -19.25 2.78 28.72
N GLY A 1015 -19.86 1.77 29.37
CA GLY A 1015 -19.66 0.35 29.10
C GLY A 1015 -19.83 -0.02 27.63
N HIS A 1016 -20.81 0.57 26.94
CA HIS A 1016 -21.01 0.35 25.51
C HIS A 1016 -19.91 0.94 24.63
N THR A 1017 -19.28 2.04 25.05
CA THR A 1017 -18.11 2.62 24.37
C THR A 1017 -16.91 1.71 24.54
N ALA A 1018 -16.67 1.20 25.75
CA ALA A 1018 -15.61 0.23 26.02
C ALA A 1018 -15.82 -1.08 25.24
N LEU A 1019 -17.05 -1.60 25.20
CA LEU A 1019 -17.43 -2.77 24.39
C LEU A 1019 -17.10 -2.56 22.90
N ALA A 1020 -17.40 -1.38 22.37
CA ALA A 1020 -17.11 -1.05 20.98
C ALA A 1020 -15.60 -0.99 20.66
N MET A 1021 -14.77 -0.56 21.62
CA MET A 1021 -13.31 -0.56 21.49
C MET A 1021 -12.74 -1.98 21.54
N VAL A 1022 -13.22 -2.81 22.47
CA VAL A 1022 -12.86 -4.24 22.54
C VAL A 1022 -13.20 -4.96 21.24
N CYS A 1023 -14.40 -4.72 20.68
CA CYS A 1023 -14.78 -5.27 19.37
C CYS A 1023 -13.82 -4.83 18.24
N THR A 1024 -13.31 -3.60 18.30
CA THR A 1024 -12.36 -3.07 17.30
C THR A 1024 -11.00 -3.76 17.43
N HIS A 1025 -10.50 -3.96 18.65
CA HIS A 1025 -9.27 -4.69 18.93
C HIS A 1025 -9.37 -6.17 18.48
N LEU A 1026 -10.44 -6.88 18.85
CA LEU A 1026 -10.68 -8.26 18.43
C LEU A 1026 -10.81 -8.38 16.90
N THR A 1027 -11.46 -7.41 16.26
CA THR A 1027 -11.51 -7.35 14.79
C THR A 1027 -10.11 -7.20 14.19
N GLY A 1028 -9.20 -6.46 14.83
CA GLY A 1028 -7.79 -6.38 14.45
C GLY A 1028 -7.09 -7.74 14.51
N ARG A 1029 -7.26 -8.49 15.60
CA ARG A 1029 -6.71 -9.85 15.76
C ARG A 1029 -7.24 -10.82 14.71
N LEU A 1030 -8.54 -10.76 14.41
CA LEU A 1030 -9.17 -11.59 13.36
C LEU A 1030 -8.58 -11.31 11.96
N LYS A 1031 -8.18 -10.06 11.66
CA LYS A 1031 -7.49 -9.75 10.38
C LYS A 1031 -6.13 -10.45 10.24
N CYS A 1032 -5.41 -10.65 11.34
CA CYS A 1032 -4.16 -11.41 11.32
C CYS A 1032 -4.43 -12.90 11.04
N VAL A 1033 -5.48 -13.46 11.64
CA VAL A 1033 -5.90 -14.86 11.38
C VAL A 1033 -6.37 -15.03 9.93
N GLU A 1034 -7.17 -14.10 9.41
CA GLU A 1034 -7.62 -14.08 8.02
C GLU A 1034 -6.43 -14.11 7.05
N HIS A 1035 -5.41 -13.30 7.32
CA HIS A 1035 -4.18 -13.26 6.52
C HIS A 1035 -3.43 -14.59 6.54
N LEU A 1036 -3.28 -15.22 7.72
CA LEU A 1036 -2.61 -16.51 7.85
C LEU A 1036 -3.42 -17.67 7.25
N LEU A 1037 -4.75 -17.62 7.27
CA LEU A 1037 -5.61 -18.58 6.58
C LEU A 1037 -5.46 -18.48 5.05
N LEU A 1038 -5.36 -17.26 4.51
CA LEU A 1038 -5.05 -17.05 3.10
C LEU A 1038 -3.68 -17.63 2.75
N ARG A 1039 -2.69 -17.45 3.62
CA ARG A 1039 -1.36 -18.06 3.48
C ARG A 1039 -1.42 -19.60 3.52
N ALA A 1040 -2.14 -20.18 4.46
CA ALA A 1040 -2.30 -21.62 4.56
C ALA A 1040 -2.97 -22.21 3.31
N LYS A 1041 -3.99 -21.53 2.77
CA LYS A 1041 -4.64 -21.91 1.51
C LYS A 1041 -3.67 -21.89 0.33
N ASP A 1042 -2.83 -20.86 0.25
CA ASP A 1042 -1.83 -20.73 -0.81
C ASP A 1042 -0.74 -21.82 -0.70
N ILE A 1043 -0.22 -22.08 0.51
CA ILE A 1043 0.74 -23.17 0.76
C ILE A 1043 0.14 -24.55 0.49
N SER A 1044 -1.12 -24.78 0.87
CA SER A 1044 -1.85 -26.02 0.56
C SER A 1044 -1.96 -26.22 -0.96
N SER A 1045 -2.23 -25.16 -1.72
CA SER A 1045 -2.23 -25.23 -3.18
C SER A 1045 -0.86 -25.57 -3.78
N ALA A 1046 0.23 -25.21 -3.09
CA ALA A 1046 1.59 -25.53 -3.53
C ALA A 1046 1.89 -27.02 -3.55
N MET A 1047 1.23 -27.81 -2.70
CA MET A 1047 1.39 -29.27 -2.68
C MET A 1047 1.00 -29.92 -4.02
N GLY A 1048 0.15 -29.29 -4.84
CA GLY A 1048 -0.20 -29.82 -6.16
C GLY A 1048 0.91 -29.69 -7.21
N TYR A 1049 1.91 -28.84 -6.97
CA TYR A 1049 2.88 -28.40 -7.98
C TYR A 1049 4.34 -28.70 -7.59
N THR A 1050 4.59 -29.21 -6.39
CA THR A 1050 5.94 -29.58 -5.94
C THR A 1050 6.24 -31.05 -6.16
N PRO A 1051 7.51 -31.43 -6.44
CA PRO A 1051 7.90 -32.83 -6.50
C PRO A 1051 7.85 -33.50 -5.11
N HIS A 1052 7.56 -34.80 -5.08
CA HIS A 1052 7.30 -35.59 -3.86
C HIS A 1052 8.36 -35.46 -2.74
N THR A 1053 9.61 -35.14 -3.07
CA THR A 1053 10.71 -34.95 -2.12
C THR A 1053 10.51 -33.78 -1.16
N GLN A 1054 9.79 -32.71 -1.56
CA GLN A 1054 9.55 -31.51 -0.74
C GLN A 1054 8.18 -31.47 -0.08
N HIS A 1055 7.28 -32.41 -0.41
CA HIS A 1055 5.96 -32.50 0.22
C HIS A 1055 6.06 -32.61 1.74
N THR A 1056 7.10 -33.28 2.27
CA THR A 1056 7.31 -33.44 3.72
C THR A 1056 7.62 -32.12 4.41
N LYS A 1057 8.45 -31.27 3.80
CA LYS A 1057 8.79 -29.93 4.34
C LYS A 1057 7.59 -29.00 4.29
N ILE A 1058 6.91 -28.92 3.15
CA ILE A 1058 5.71 -28.07 2.98
C ILE A 1058 4.59 -28.54 3.91
N ARG A 1059 4.40 -29.85 4.05
CA ARG A 1059 3.43 -30.42 5.00
C ARG A 1059 3.78 -30.05 6.43
N ARG A 1060 5.06 -30.06 6.82
CA ARG A 1060 5.49 -29.63 8.16
C ARG A 1060 5.19 -28.15 8.40
N GLU A 1061 5.59 -27.27 7.48
CA GLU A 1061 5.30 -25.82 7.54
C GLU A 1061 3.79 -25.56 7.64
N LEU A 1062 2.97 -26.32 6.89
CA LEU A 1062 1.51 -26.20 6.92
C LEU A 1062 0.91 -26.68 8.24
N MET A 1063 1.44 -27.77 8.83
CA MET A 1063 0.99 -28.30 10.12
C MET A 1063 1.28 -27.32 11.26
N GLU A 1064 2.49 -26.76 11.33
CA GLU A 1064 2.88 -25.75 12.32
C GLU A 1064 1.99 -24.50 12.22
N LEU A 1065 1.70 -24.07 10.98
CA LEU A 1065 0.80 -22.95 10.71
C LEU A 1065 -0.63 -23.24 11.18
N TYR A 1066 -1.18 -24.42 10.90
CA TYR A 1066 -2.52 -24.79 11.36
C TYR A 1066 -2.61 -24.90 12.88
N GLU A 1067 -1.59 -25.46 13.54
CA GLU A 1067 -1.53 -25.53 15.00
C GLU A 1067 -1.58 -24.13 15.62
N ALA A 1068 -0.75 -23.21 15.13
CA ALA A 1068 -0.71 -21.84 15.61
C ALA A 1068 -2.05 -21.09 15.38
N ILE A 1069 -2.69 -21.30 14.22
CA ILE A 1069 -4.01 -20.74 13.90
C ILE A 1069 -5.08 -21.30 14.84
N GLN A 1070 -5.05 -22.61 15.13
CA GLN A 1070 -6.04 -23.25 16.01
C GLN A 1070 -6.00 -22.68 17.43
N VAL A 1071 -4.81 -22.50 17.99
CA VAL A 1071 -4.64 -21.94 19.34
C VAL A 1071 -5.23 -20.53 19.42
N GLN A 1072 -4.93 -19.66 18.44
CA GLN A 1072 -5.53 -18.33 18.39
C GLN A 1072 -7.04 -18.35 18.14
N LEU A 1073 -7.55 -19.22 17.28
CA LEU A 1073 -8.99 -19.33 17.04
C LEU A 1073 -9.74 -19.79 18.30
N CYS A 1074 -9.16 -20.68 19.11
CA CYS A 1074 -9.72 -21.05 20.41
C CYS A 1074 -9.85 -19.82 21.33
N GLN A 1075 -8.77 -19.03 21.46
CA GLN A 1075 -8.73 -17.84 22.32
C GLN A 1075 -9.68 -16.73 21.83
N LEU A 1076 -9.73 -16.49 20.50
CA LEU A 1076 -10.66 -15.53 19.90
C LEU A 1076 -12.12 -15.99 20.03
N THR A 1077 -12.37 -17.30 19.98
CA THR A 1077 -13.71 -17.86 20.19
C THR A 1077 -14.17 -17.62 21.63
N THR A 1078 -13.30 -17.81 22.62
CA THR A 1078 -13.65 -17.53 24.02
C THR A 1078 -13.93 -16.05 24.25
N TRP A 1079 -13.08 -15.14 23.76
CA TRP A 1079 -13.32 -13.70 23.90
C TRP A 1079 -14.57 -13.22 23.16
N THR A 1080 -14.79 -13.72 21.93
CA THR A 1080 -15.98 -13.35 21.15
C THR A 1080 -17.26 -13.88 21.80
N ALA A 1081 -17.23 -15.09 22.39
CA ALA A 1081 -18.36 -15.62 23.16
C ALA A 1081 -18.65 -14.74 24.39
N SER A 1082 -17.62 -14.36 25.16
CA SER A 1082 -17.78 -13.45 26.30
C SER A 1082 -18.32 -12.08 25.90
N VAL A 1083 -17.95 -11.56 24.73
CA VAL A 1083 -18.49 -10.28 24.20
C VAL A 1083 -19.94 -10.44 23.74
N ALA A 1084 -20.27 -11.57 23.11
CA ALA A 1084 -21.60 -11.83 22.57
C ALA A 1084 -22.65 -12.13 23.64
N SER A 1085 -22.23 -12.57 24.84
CA SER A 1085 -23.13 -12.82 25.97
C SER A 1085 -23.53 -11.56 26.74
N LEU A 1086 -22.90 -10.41 26.46
CA LEU A 1086 -23.18 -9.14 27.13
C LEU A 1086 -24.38 -8.42 26.53
N ARG A 1087 -25.17 -7.72 27.34
CA ARG A 1087 -26.22 -6.84 26.82
C ARG A 1087 -25.60 -5.63 26.12
N CYS A 1088 -26.17 -5.24 24.97
CA CYS A 1088 -25.65 -4.14 24.16
C CYS A 1088 -26.78 -3.25 23.63
N VAL A 1089 -26.49 -1.95 23.41
CA VAL A 1089 -27.46 -1.05 22.78
C VAL A 1089 -27.76 -1.51 21.36
N ILE A 1090 -29.04 -1.74 21.09
CA ILE A 1090 -29.55 -2.14 19.79
C ILE A 1090 -29.34 -1.01 18.77
N GLY A 1091 -28.75 -1.36 17.63
CA GLY A 1091 -28.29 -0.44 16.59
C GLY A 1091 -26.78 -0.57 16.41
N THR A 1092 -26.05 0.54 16.51
CA THR A 1092 -24.60 0.57 16.22
C THR A 1092 -23.75 -0.29 17.14
N GLY A 1093 -24.18 -0.54 18.39
CA GLY A 1093 -23.50 -1.40 19.36
C GLY A 1093 -23.65 -2.87 19.00
N SER A 1094 -24.90 -3.33 18.88
CA SER A 1094 -25.22 -4.69 18.42
C SER A 1094 -24.62 -5.02 17.05
N ASP A 1095 -24.57 -4.07 16.12
CA ASP A 1095 -23.97 -4.27 14.80
C ASP A 1095 -22.47 -4.59 14.87
N LYS A 1096 -21.72 -3.97 15.80
CA LYS A 1096 -20.29 -4.26 15.98
C LYS A 1096 -20.06 -5.66 16.52
N VAL A 1097 -20.86 -6.09 17.50
CA VAL A 1097 -20.82 -7.44 18.08
C VAL A 1097 -21.23 -8.49 17.04
N LEU A 1098 -22.34 -8.26 16.32
CA LEU A 1098 -22.79 -9.16 15.25
C LEU A 1098 -21.73 -9.29 14.14
N ASN A 1099 -21.12 -8.19 13.71
CA ASN A 1099 -20.04 -8.24 12.72
C ASN A 1099 -18.82 -9.02 13.21
N LEU A 1100 -18.49 -8.95 14.50
CA LEU A 1100 -17.40 -9.73 15.10
C LEU A 1100 -17.72 -11.24 15.00
N CYS A 1101 -18.93 -11.64 15.39
CA CYS A 1101 -19.39 -13.04 15.28
C CYS A 1101 -19.43 -13.53 13.82
N VAL A 1102 -19.94 -12.72 12.89
CA VAL A 1102 -19.98 -13.04 11.45
C VAL A 1102 -18.56 -13.33 10.93
N LYS A 1103 -17.60 -12.45 11.23
CA LYS A 1103 -16.21 -12.64 10.83
C LYS A 1103 -15.60 -13.90 11.43
N LEU A 1104 -15.82 -14.15 12.73
CA LEU A 1104 -15.30 -15.34 13.38
C LEU A 1104 -15.84 -16.63 12.74
N TYR A 1105 -17.16 -16.74 12.52
CA TYR A 1105 -17.76 -17.92 11.87
C TYR A 1105 -17.29 -18.10 10.42
N SER A 1106 -17.11 -17.01 9.67
CA SER A 1106 -16.54 -17.06 8.31
C SER A 1106 -15.11 -17.62 8.30
N LEU A 1107 -14.28 -17.19 9.25
CA LEU A 1107 -12.90 -17.67 9.40
C LEU A 1107 -12.85 -19.12 9.89
N LEU A 1108 -13.68 -19.50 10.87
CA LEU A 1108 -13.82 -20.88 11.32
C LEU A 1108 -14.28 -21.80 10.17
N GLY A 1109 -15.27 -21.36 9.38
CA GLY A 1109 -15.75 -22.07 8.20
C GLY A 1109 -14.67 -22.25 7.14
N THR A 1110 -13.82 -21.23 6.94
CA THR A 1110 -12.68 -21.29 6.02
C THR A 1110 -11.58 -22.23 6.54
N TYR A 1111 -11.26 -22.16 7.82
CA TYR A 1111 -10.28 -23.04 8.47
C TYR A 1111 -10.65 -24.52 8.33
N VAL A 1112 -11.90 -24.87 8.68
CA VAL A 1112 -12.41 -26.26 8.55
C VAL A 1112 -12.38 -26.73 7.10
N LYS A 1113 -12.73 -25.86 6.14
CA LYS A 1113 -12.71 -26.21 4.71
C LYS A 1113 -11.31 -26.52 4.16
N LEU A 1114 -10.26 -25.97 4.78
CA LEU A 1114 -8.87 -26.15 4.33
C LEU A 1114 -8.19 -27.40 4.91
N MET A 1115 -8.82 -28.09 5.85
CA MET A 1115 -8.26 -29.25 6.53
C MET A 1115 -8.75 -30.57 5.95
N ASP A 1116 -7.86 -31.57 5.97
CA ASP A 1116 -8.19 -32.97 5.68
C ASP A 1116 -8.43 -33.74 6.99
N LEU A 1117 -9.20 -34.84 6.94
CA LEU A 1117 -9.48 -35.70 8.10
C LEU A 1117 -8.22 -36.12 8.92
N PRO A 1118 -7.11 -36.60 8.32
CA PRO A 1118 -5.92 -36.97 9.10
C PRO A 1118 -5.27 -35.77 9.79
N THR A 1119 -5.28 -34.60 9.17
CA THR A 1119 -4.75 -33.35 9.74
C THR A 1119 -5.61 -32.87 10.93
N ALA A 1120 -6.93 -32.96 10.80
CA ALA A 1120 -7.87 -32.60 11.87
C ALA A 1120 -7.69 -33.47 13.12
N LYS A 1121 -7.40 -34.77 12.93
CA LYS A 1121 -7.11 -35.70 14.03
C LYS A 1121 -5.81 -35.36 14.76
N THR A 1122 -4.74 -35.08 14.01
CA THR A 1122 -3.44 -34.72 14.59
C THR A 1122 -3.48 -33.42 15.38
N LEU A 1123 -4.32 -32.47 14.97
CA LEU A 1123 -4.45 -31.17 15.65
C LEU A 1123 -5.46 -31.20 16.82
N HIS A 1124 -6.11 -32.33 17.10
CA HIS A 1124 -7.16 -32.44 18.12
C HIS A 1124 -8.27 -31.36 17.98
N LEU A 1125 -8.83 -31.25 16.76
CA LEU A 1125 -9.83 -30.24 16.39
C LEU A 1125 -11.08 -30.21 17.32
N GLU A 1126 -11.34 -31.30 18.05
CA GLU A 1126 -12.43 -31.43 19.03
C GLU A 1126 -12.52 -30.26 20.02
N LYS A 1127 -11.38 -29.73 20.49
CA LYS A 1127 -11.37 -28.62 21.45
C LYS A 1127 -11.99 -27.35 20.84
N LEU A 1128 -11.62 -27.03 19.61
CA LEU A 1128 -12.18 -25.89 18.89
C LEU A 1128 -13.66 -26.09 18.56
N LEU A 1129 -14.06 -27.30 18.16
CA LEU A 1129 -15.46 -27.64 17.85
C LEU A 1129 -16.37 -27.56 19.09
N LYS A 1130 -15.91 -28.02 20.25
CA LYS A 1130 -16.67 -27.87 21.52
C LYS A 1130 -16.90 -26.40 21.88
N LEU A 1131 -15.90 -25.55 21.67
CA LEU A 1131 -16.00 -24.11 21.95
C LEU A 1131 -16.89 -23.37 20.93
N SER A 1132 -16.70 -23.63 19.63
CA SER A 1132 -17.41 -22.92 18.56
C SER A 1132 -18.82 -23.47 18.26
N GLY A 1133 -18.99 -24.79 18.28
CA GLY A 1133 -20.22 -25.48 17.92
C GLY A 1133 -21.24 -25.61 19.05
N ARG A 1134 -20.82 -25.56 20.31
CA ARG A 1134 -21.73 -25.53 21.49
C ARG A 1134 -21.78 -24.16 22.16
N LYS A 1135 -20.68 -23.71 22.78
CA LYS A 1135 -20.68 -22.46 23.58
C LYS A 1135 -20.98 -21.22 22.75
N LEU A 1136 -20.21 -20.97 21.68
CA LEU A 1136 -20.44 -19.81 20.82
C LEU A 1136 -21.80 -19.90 20.09
N SER A 1137 -22.18 -21.11 19.68
CA SER A 1137 -23.46 -21.35 18.99
C SER A 1137 -24.67 -20.97 19.85
N GLN A 1138 -24.67 -21.40 21.11
CA GLN A 1138 -25.71 -21.05 22.10
C GLN A 1138 -25.76 -19.54 22.34
N VAL A 1139 -24.62 -18.93 22.67
CA VAL A 1139 -24.54 -17.49 22.96
C VAL A 1139 -24.97 -16.64 21.76
N THR A 1140 -24.65 -17.07 20.54
CA THR A 1140 -25.08 -16.36 19.32
C THR A 1140 -26.57 -16.51 19.02
N ASP A 1141 -27.19 -17.66 19.32
CA ASP A 1141 -28.65 -17.83 19.18
C ASP A 1141 -29.41 -16.99 20.23
N GLU A 1142 -28.85 -16.85 21.43
CA GLU A 1142 -29.34 -15.96 22.49
C GLU A 1142 -29.22 -14.49 22.07
N LEU A 1143 -28.07 -14.08 21.55
CA LEU A 1143 -27.85 -12.73 21.02
C LEU A 1143 -28.82 -12.38 19.88
N VAL A 1144 -29.03 -13.31 18.94
CA VAL A 1144 -30.00 -13.12 17.84
C VAL A 1144 -31.41 -12.95 18.40
N SER A 1145 -31.81 -13.80 19.35
CA SER A 1145 -33.12 -13.71 20.00
C SER A 1145 -33.31 -12.40 20.75
N TYR A 1146 -32.27 -11.90 21.42
CA TYR A 1146 -32.26 -10.60 22.10
C TYR A 1146 -32.45 -9.42 21.13
N VAL A 1147 -31.73 -9.44 20.00
CA VAL A 1147 -31.84 -8.40 18.95
C VAL A 1147 -33.22 -8.44 18.29
N GLU A 1148 -33.77 -9.63 18.00
CA GLU A 1148 -35.09 -9.81 17.38
C GLU A 1148 -36.24 -9.41 18.32
N ALA A 1149 -36.20 -9.84 19.59
CA ALA A 1149 -37.23 -9.54 20.59
C ALA A 1149 -37.37 -8.02 20.82
N SER A 1150 -36.26 -7.30 20.80
CA SER A 1150 -36.24 -5.85 21.01
C SER A 1150 -36.60 -5.04 19.77
N GLN A 1151 -36.54 -5.65 18.57
CA GLN A 1151 -36.98 -5.04 17.31
C GLN A 1151 -38.50 -5.07 17.14
N LEU A 1152 -39.20 -6.06 17.70
CA LEU A 1152 -40.67 -6.15 17.65
C LEU A 1152 -41.39 -4.96 18.31
N GLN A 1153 -40.70 -4.20 19.18
CA GLN A 1153 -41.25 -3.01 19.86
C GLN A 1153 -41.07 -1.68 19.09
N LYS A 1154 -40.26 -1.64 18.02
CA LYS A 1154 -40.06 -0.43 17.18
C LYS A 1154 -40.35 -0.78 15.72
N SER A 1155 -41.26 -0.05 15.07
CA SER A 1155 -41.77 -0.32 13.71
C SER A 1155 -40.74 -0.09 12.57
N VAL A 1156 -39.55 -0.69 12.63
CA VAL A 1156 -38.47 -0.53 11.64
C VAL A 1156 -37.87 -1.89 11.30
N LEU A 1157 -38.54 -2.62 10.41
CA LEU A 1157 -38.11 -3.91 9.84
C LEU A 1157 -36.87 -3.82 8.90
N LYS A 1158 -36.14 -2.70 8.84
CA LYS A 1158 -35.21 -2.42 7.73
C LYS A 1158 -33.70 -2.53 8.02
N ASP A 1159 -33.26 -2.67 9.28
CA ASP A 1159 -31.86 -2.31 9.61
C ASP A 1159 -30.93 -3.40 10.18
N THR A 1160 -31.18 -4.71 10.05
CA THR A 1160 -30.14 -5.73 10.41
C THR A 1160 -29.88 -6.75 9.31
N ARG A 1161 -29.26 -6.30 8.19
CA ARG A 1161 -28.66 -7.18 7.16
C ARG A 1161 -27.65 -8.20 7.72
N LEU A 1162 -27.22 -8.05 8.96
CA LEU A 1162 -26.15 -8.83 9.61
C LEU A 1162 -26.65 -10.12 10.26
N VAL A 1163 -27.87 -10.17 10.81
CA VAL A 1163 -28.41 -11.39 11.43
C VAL A 1163 -28.56 -12.53 10.41
N PRO A 1164 -29.16 -12.32 9.21
CA PRO A 1164 -29.21 -13.37 8.18
C PRO A 1164 -27.81 -13.81 7.70
N ARG A 1165 -26.82 -12.91 7.71
CA ARG A 1165 -25.43 -13.24 7.35
C ARG A 1165 -24.77 -14.10 8.41
N LEU A 1166 -24.99 -13.79 9.69
CA LEU A 1166 -24.47 -14.59 10.82
C LEU A 1166 -25.02 -16.02 10.76
N VAL A 1167 -26.33 -16.17 10.59
CA VAL A 1167 -26.98 -17.49 10.46
C VAL A 1167 -26.41 -18.24 9.26
N LYS A 1168 -26.26 -17.58 8.11
CA LYS A 1168 -25.66 -18.19 6.91
C LYS A 1168 -24.24 -18.69 7.15
N ASP A 1169 -23.38 -17.87 7.76
CA ASP A 1169 -21.97 -18.23 7.99
C ASP A 1169 -21.83 -19.33 9.06
N LYS A 1170 -22.71 -19.35 10.07
CA LYS A 1170 -22.85 -20.43 11.05
C LYS A 1170 -23.30 -21.75 10.39
N GLU A 1171 -24.32 -21.70 9.53
CA GLU A 1171 -24.76 -22.87 8.75
C GLU A 1171 -23.66 -23.39 7.82
N LEU A 1172 -22.91 -22.49 7.18
CA LEU A 1172 -21.79 -22.86 6.31
C LEU A 1172 -20.65 -23.52 7.09
N PHE A 1173 -20.32 -23.01 8.28
CA PHE A 1173 -19.37 -23.65 9.20
C PHE A 1173 -19.83 -25.05 9.57
N ASN A 1174 -21.08 -25.21 10.04
CA ASN A 1174 -21.65 -26.51 10.40
C ASN A 1174 -21.62 -27.48 9.22
N LYS A 1175 -21.98 -27.02 8.01
CA LYS A 1175 -21.90 -27.81 6.78
C LYS A 1175 -20.47 -28.28 6.51
N ASN A 1176 -19.47 -27.41 6.63
CA ASN A 1176 -18.07 -27.77 6.41
C ASN A 1176 -17.56 -28.78 7.46
N VAL A 1177 -18.00 -28.69 8.71
CA VAL A 1177 -17.68 -29.67 9.76
C VAL A 1177 -18.30 -31.03 9.46
N VAL A 1178 -19.57 -31.05 9.01
CA VAL A 1178 -20.26 -32.29 8.59
C VAL A 1178 -19.54 -32.94 7.40
N MET A 1179 -19.10 -32.14 6.41
CA MET A 1179 -18.35 -32.63 5.25
C MET A 1179 -16.98 -33.22 5.62
N LEU A 1180 -16.39 -32.83 6.76
CA LEU A 1180 -15.14 -33.42 7.25
C LEU A 1180 -15.29 -34.89 7.68
N GLY A 1181 -16.52 -35.35 7.92
CA GLY A 1181 -16.87 -36.77 7.77
C GLY A 1181 -16.65 -37.70 8.96
N GLU A 1182 -16.39 -37.21 10.18
CA GLU A 1182 -16.35 -38.08 11.38
C GLU A 1182 -17.67 -37.99 12.16
N LYS A 1183 -18.37 -39.12 12.35
CA LYS A 1183 -19.67 -39.20 13.07
C LYS A 1183 -19.61 -38.55 14.47
N ASN A 1184 -18.43 -38.55 15.11
CA ASN A 1184 -18.21 -37.96 16.43
C ASN A 1184 -18.19 -36.42 16.42
N TYR A 1185 -17.81 -35.78 15.31
CA TYR A 1185 -17.76 -34.30 15.23
C TYR A 1185 -19.13 -33.67 15.07
N GLN A 1186 -20.11 -34.40 14.53
CA GLN A 1186 -21.51 -33.96 14.46
C GLN A 1186 -22.12 -33.72 15.84
N GLN A 1187 -21.67 -34.46 16.87
CA GLN A 1187 -22.12 -34.30 18.26
C GLN A 1187 -21.73 -32.96 18.89
N TYR A 1188 -20.75 -32.26 18.29
CA TYR A 1188 -20.30 -30.95 18.79
C TYR A 1188 -21.00 -29.77 18.10
N ILE A 1189 -21.90 -30.03 17.17
CA ILE A 1189 -22.71 -29.02 16.48
C ILE A 1189 -24.09 -28.95 17.15
N SER A 1190 -24.57 -27.75 17.51
CA SER A 1190 -25.98 -27.56 17.79
C SER A 1190 -26.76 -27.28 16.49
N LEU A 1191 -27.84 -28.01 16.28
CA LEU A 1191 -28.87 -27.67 15.28
C LEU A 1191 -29.57 -26.42 15.82
N GLY A 1192 -29.26 -25.24 15.29
CA GLY A 1192 -29.68 -23.97 15.88
C GLY A 1192 -31.21 -23.77 15.87
N ASN A 1193 -31.72 -23.13 16.92
CA ASN A 1193 -33.16 -22.87 17.14
C ASN A 1193 -33.74 -21.72 16.28
N ALA A 1194 -32.93 -21.11 15.40
CA ALA A 1194 -33.30 -19.91 14.64
C ALA A 1194 -34.32 -20.17 13.51
N ARG A 1195 -34.46 -21.42 13.05
CA ARG A 1195 -35.48 -21.85 12.07
C ARG A 1195 -36.50 -22.83 12.62
N ASP A 1196 -36.46 -23.12 13.93
CA ASP A 1196 -37.49 -23.95 14.54
C ASP A 1196 -38.81 -23.18 14.60
N PHE A 1197 -39.92 -23.91 14.46
CA PHE A 1197 -41.25 -23.36 14.68
C PHE A 1197 -41.34 -22.91 16.15
N LYS A 1198 -41.04 -21.64 16.41
CA LYS A 1198 -41.30 -20.99 17.71
C LYS A 1198 -42.80 -20.90 17.90
N ILE A 1199 -43.41 -21.96 18.43
CA ILE A 1199 -44.78 -21.91 18.93
C ILE A 1199 -44.76 -20.93 20.11
N VAL A 1200 -45.36 -19.75 19.94
CA VAL A 1200 -45.46 -18.74 21.01
C VAL A 1200 -46.37 -19.33 22.08
N LYS A 1201 -45.76 -19.99 23.06
CA LYS A 1201 -46.44 -20.73 24.12
C LYS A 1201 -47.47 -19.86 24.85
N GLN A 1202 -47.16 -18.57 25.05
CA GLN A 1202 -48.10 -17.58 25.60
C GLN A 1202 -49.36 -17.35 24.76
N VAL A 1203 -49.26 -17.28 23.43
CA VAL A 1203 -50.44 -17.10 22.56
C VAL A 1203 -51.25 -18.39 22.46
N LEU A 1204 -50.57 -19.54 22.58
CA LEU A 1204 -51.23 -20.84 22.65
C LEU A 1204 -51.90 -21.05 24.01
N GLU A 1205 -51.25 -20.69 25.11
CA GLU A 1205 -51.75 -20.72 26.49
C GLU A 1205 -52.87 -19.70 26.68
N ASP A 1206 -52.79 -18.50 26.11
CA ASP A 1206 -53.89 -17.52 26.15
C ASP A 1206 -55.10 -17.99 25.33
N LYS A 1207 -54.89 -18.74 24.24
CA LYS A 1207 -55.98 -19.35 23.45
C LYS A 1207 -56.52 -20.64 24.06
N LEU A 1208 -55.69 -21.44 24.73
CA LEU A 1208 -56.06 -22.64 25.48
C LEU A 1208 -56.79 -22.27 26.78
N ASN A 1209 -56.34 -21.23 27.49
CA ASN A 1209 -56.98 -20.71 28.70
C ASN A 1209 -58.28 -19.94 28.38
N ALA A 1210 -58.46 -19.46 27.14
CA ALA A 1210 -59.73 -18.93 26.65
C ALA A 1210 -60.71 -20.02 26.16
N LEU A 1211 -60.25 -21.27 26.02
CA LEU A 1211 -61.01 -22.42 25.52
C LEU A 1211 -60.82 -23.61 26.47
N GLU A 1212 -61.26 -23.50 27.73
CA GLU A 1212 -61.99 -24.57 28.44
C GLU A 1212 -62.35 -24.18 29.89
N PRO A 1213 -63.63 -24.31 30.30
CA PRO A 1213 -64.04 -24.28 31.69
C PRO A 1213 -63.99 -25.67 32.33
N ASN A 1214 -63.33 -25.75 33.50
CA ASN A 1214 -63.62 -26.63 34.65
C ASN A 1214 -64.07 -28.09 34.40
N THR A 1215 -63.20 -29.05 34.73
CA THR A 1215 -63.41 -30.08 35.79
C THR A 1215 -62.14 -30.95 35.89
N GLN A 1216 -61.33 -30.79 36.95
CA GLN A 1216 -61.21 -31.73 38.08
C GLN A 1216 -61.27 -33.22 37.66
N THR A 1217 -60.13 -33.95 37.74
CA THR A 1217 -59.77 -34.82 38.89
C THR A 1217 -58.57 -35.73 38.57
N THR A 1218 -57.55 -35.63 39.43
CA THR A 1218 -56.75 -36.70 40.07
C THR A 1218 -56.06 -37.82 39.27
N ASP A 1219 -54.75 -37.88 39.56
CA ASP A 1219 -53.96 -39.06 39.95
C ASP A 1219 -53.28 -39.95 38.90
N ALA A 1220 -51.95 -39.78 38.91
CA ALA A 1220 -50.96 -40.78 39.35
C ALA A 1220 -50.21 -41.63 38.30
N THR A 1221 -48.89 -41.59 38.52
CA THR A 1221 -47.88 -42.67 38.39
C THR A 1221 -47.36 -43.13 37.02
N GLU A 1222 -46.06 -42.86 36.86
CA GLU A 1222 -44.98 -43.80 36.47
C GLU A 1222 -44.97 -44.45 35.08
N ALA A 1223 -44.02 -43.94 34.28
CA ALA A 1223 -42.85 -44.64 33.76
C ALA A 1223 -42.95 -45.74 32.67
N VAL A 1224 -42.01 -45.59 31.73
CA VAL A 1224 -41.35 -46.59 30.87
C VAL A 1224 -41.92 -46.80 29.45
N ALA A 1225 -41.16 -46.25 28.50
CA ALA A 1225 -40.61 -46.81 27.25
C ALA A 1225 -41.41 -47.86 26.45
N ASP A 1226 -41.58 -47.61 25.15
CA ASP A 1226 -40.73 -48.20 24.09
C ASP A 1226 -41.21 -47.78 22.69
N ASP A 1227 -40.28 -47.15 21.96
CA ASP A 1227 -39.77 -47.56 20.65
C ASP A 1227 -40.67 -47.89 19.43
N ILE A 1228 -40.28 -47.20 18.33
CA ILE A 1228 -40.14 -47.64 16.93
C ILE A 1228 -41.30 -47.34 15.94
N ASP A 1229 -41.09 -46.22 15.24
CA ASP A 1229 -40.68 -46.09 13.82
C ASP A 1229 -41.59 -46.48 12.64
N ASP A 1230 -41.50 -45.55 11.67
CA ASP A 1230 -41.59 -45.64 10.21
C ASP A 1230 -42.91 -45.87 9.44
N ALA A 1231 -43.25 -44.86 8.60
CA ALA A 1231 -43.78 -45.08 7.24
C ALA A 1231 -43.64 -43.84 6.31
N SER A 1232 -42.58 -43.88 5.50
CA SER A 1232 -42.56 -43.72 4.02
C SER A 1232 -42.79 -42.37 3.30
N THR A 1233 -41.80 -42.13 2.45
CA THR A 1233 -41.53 -41.18 1.35
C THR A 1233 -42.48 -41.22 0.14
N VAL A 1234 -42.61 -40.07 -0.57
CA VAL A 1234 -42.66 -40.01 -2.04
C VAL A 1234 -41.80 -38.83 -2.53
N VAL A 1235 -40.92 -39.15 -3.48
CA VAL A 1235 -39.94 -38.29 -4.19
C VAL A 1235 -40.51 -37.88 -5.54
N LEU A 1236 -40.22 -36.67 -6.03
CA LEU A 1236 -40.03 -36.39 -7.47
C LEU A 1236 -39.03 -35.22 -7.63
N ASP A 1237 -37.93 -35.48 -8.35
CA ASP A 1237 -36.92 -34.51 -8.82
C ASP A 1237 -37.07 -34.25 -10.34
N ASP A 1238 -36.52 -33.10 -10.73
CA ASP A 1238 -36.49 -32.31 -11.99
C ASP A 1238 -36.35 -32.98 -13.38
N GLU A 1239 -36.76 -32.25 -14.44
CA GLU A 1239 -35.87 -31.89 -15.58
C GLU A 1239 -36.44 -30.88 -16.61
N ASN A 1240 -35.62 -29.86 -16.92
CA ASN A 1240 -35.27 -29.22 -18.22
C ASN A 1240 -36.15 -28.23 -19.04
N GLU A 1241 -35.38 -27.38 -19.75
CA GLU A 1241 -35.62 -26.12 -20.47
C GLU A 1241 -36.51 -26.13 -21.74
N SER A 1242 -37.04 -24.93 -22.07
CA SER A 1242 -36.97 -24.21 -23.39
C SER A 1242 -38.29 -23.70 -24.02
N ASP A 1243 -38.27 -22.38 -24.29
CA ASP A 1243 -38.96 -21.49 -25.25
C ASP A 1243 -40.29 -21.83 -25.94
N VAL A 1244 -41.21 -20.83 -25.96
CA VAL A 1244 -41.71 -20.07 -27.15
C VAL A 1244 -43.06 -19.35 -26.83
N GLU A 1245 -43.10 -18.03 -27.11
CA GLU A 1245 -44.19 -17.09 -27.52
C GLU A 1245 -45.64 -17.30 -26.99
N GLU A 1246 -46.46 -16.30 -26.61
CA GLU A 1246 -46.68 -14.95 -27.13
C GLU A 1246 -47.65 -14.16 -26.20
N ASN A 1247 -47.47 -12.83 -26.12
CA ASN A 1247 -48.50 -11.78 -25.88
C ASN A 1247 -49.40 -11.76 -24.62
N ARG A 1248 -49.12 -10.82 -23.69
CA ARG A 1248 -49.84 -9.51 -23.64
C ARG A 1248 -49.23 -8.47 -22.71
N ARG A 1249 -49.04 -7.27 -23.29
CA ARG A 1249 -48.50 -6.01 -22.78
C ARG A 1249 -49.36 -5.30 -21.72
N LYS A 1250 -48.72 -4.56 -20.80
CA LYS A 1250 -48.91 -3.10 -20.52
C LYS A 1250 -47.92 -2.65 -19.41
N ARG A 1251 -46.77 -2.04 -19.76
CA ARG A 1251 -46.48 -0.58 -19.75
C ARG A 1251 -46.77 0.16 -18.42
N ARG A 1252 -45.73 0.52 -17.64
CA ARG A 1252 -45.09 1.86 -17.59
C ARG A 1252 -44.02 1.97 -16.49
N SER A 1253 -42.89 2.53 -16.90
CA SER A 1253 -41.72 3.08 -16.18
C SER A 1253 -42.02 4.48 -15.58
N PRO A 1254 -41.02 5.28 -15.14
CA PRO A 1254 -40.05 5.04 -14.06
C PRO A 1254 -39.88 6.28 -13.12
N SER A 1255 -39.07 6.12 -12.07
CA SER A 1255 -38.11 7.13 -11.59
C SER A 1255 -36.93 6.43 -10.94
#